data_AF-A0A132TE23-F1
#
_entry.id   AF-A0A132TE23-F1
#
_cell.length_a   1.000
_cell.length_b   1.000
_cell.length_c   1.000
_cell.angle_alpha   90.00
_cell.angle_beta   90.00
_cell.angle_gamma   90.00
#
_symmetry.space_group_name_H-M   'P 1'
#
loop_
_entity.id
_entity.type
_entity.pdbx_description
1 polymer ?
#
loop_
_entity_poly.entity_id
_entity_poly.type
_entity_poly.pdbx_seq_one_letter_code
_entity_poly.pdbx_strand_id
1 'polypeptide(L)'
;MWALCLSLFLIPFQAASAAAAVPGDGRLTYETTFTGSDSSLTGTSSQQQQYFTVMDYWNVQDLKVNLHFQVSQITEDQISSVTLSLNGSPFYSFRPSLQNNGEQSVTIPAPKSFLKQGVNTLSIQGYLRTAAENNQVCYVDNTPDNWLHLFNTSSVAVAYMPKALDGGISDFSERFSGMDYVKRGQSLLSVPDHASGSELEAATYALSGFAKANTLADQTLPLLPYTEEAVRDRGLVVLLALADRVPGGLKQQLDASVDLEEHALIQLLDKDSRPTLVVTSKDESLLIKAGRLLANRQLVSQISSDKKVIDDATDVSSPALAVSSNVTFTETGDKLTGPNHQEQTYFVTLPSNRSIADSGKISLDFRYAENLDFGRSLVTVSINDTPIGSKRLTKELANGDILNLAIPQSLNISGNFSVTVAFDLEMNNAICTPNTGEMPWAYISKETAMQLNTRDRTDLLFNNYPYPFLRDEIYNHVAVVLPQKMDNYTYRSLANIFNLLGQYAGGNTGDVHYYTDAVSAENLKNNNIIAIGSYKDNKVIRDNNDKLYFRYSKDGSTILSNEKISIDEQYGAEIGTLQLLESPYENGRGFMAVTGVSTEDMYLVSKLIASDKDKWKVYGDGVTADKDGNVSAYRFKTITGAGKDSVISQITERSEVLGFVVAVVLAVTLVLVSLLLLFRKHMKKRGDKRET
;
A
#
# COMPACT_ATOMS: atom_id res chain seq x y z
N MET A 1 -35.19 -3.87 64.68
CA MET A 1 -36.25 -4.58 63.94
C MET A 1 -36.41 -3.88 62.60
N TRP A 2 -35.93 -4.51 61.52
CA TRP A 2 -36.40 -4.41 60.11
C TRP A 2 -36.25 -3.04 59.39
N ALA A 3 -35.74 -2.92 58.17
CA ALA A 3 -35.25 -3.87 57.18
C ALA A 3 -34.30 -3.16 56.20
N LEU A 4 -33.23 -3.89 55.82
CA LEU A 4 -32.38 -3.66 54.66
C LEU A 4 -33.20 -3.69 53.37
N CYS A 5 -32.93 -2.76 52.44
CA CYS A 5 -33.10 -2.99 51.00
C CYS A 5 -31.92 -2.33 50.26
N LEU A 6 -30.83 -3.09 50.15
CA LEU A 6 -29.71 -2.81 49.25
C LEU A 6 -30.04 -3.46 47.91
N SER A 7 -30.53 -2.69 46.93
CA SER A 7 -30.70 -3.17 45.56
C SER A 7 -29.41 -2.90 44.77
N LEU A 8 -28.53 -3.91 44.76
CA LEU A 8 -27.40 -4.03 43.84
C LEU A 8 -27.92 -4.12 42.40
N PHE A 9 -27.64 -3.09 41.59
CA PHE A 9 -27.62 -3.24 40.13
C PHE A 9 -26.26 -3.84 39.75
N LEU A 10 -26.18 -5.17 39.75
CA LEU A 10 -25.14 -5.92 39.06
C LEU A 10 -25.45 -5.83 37.55
N ILE A 11 -24.79 -4.91 36.86
CA ILE A 11 -24.65 -4.99 35.40
C ILE A 11 -23.68 -6.16 35.15
N PRO A 12 -24.07 -7.24 34.46
CA PRO A 12 -23.10 -8.24 34.05
C PRO A 12 -22.21 -7.58 32.99
N PHE A 13 -20.99 -7.21 33.38
CA PHE A 13 -19.90 -7.15 32.42
C PHE A 13 -19.88 -8.52 31.73
N GLN A 14 -20.26 -8.56 30.45
CA GLN A 14 -19.87 -9.66 29.58
C GLN A 14 -18.34 -9.56 29.46
N ALA A 15 -17.65 -10.18 30.41
CA ALA A 15 -16.28 -10.59 30.19
C ALA A 15 -16.32 -11.44 28.92
N ALA A 16 -15.73 -10.92 27.84
CA ALA A 16 -15.33 -11.75 26.72
C ALA A 16 -14.38 -12.79 27.30
N SER A 17 -14.95 -13.94 27.67
CA SER A 17 -14.20 -15.15 27.93
C SER A 17 -13.50 -15.46 26.62
N ALA A 18 -12.24 -15.05 26.52
CA ALA A 18 -11.27 -15.72 25.68
C ALA A 18 -11.32 -17.19 26.13
N ALA A 19 -12.16 -17.97 25.46
CA ALA A 19 -12.17 -19.40 25.64
C ALA A 19 -10.75 -19.84 25.30
N ALA A 20 -10.04 -20.33 26.32
CA ALA A 20 -8.77 -20.98 26.14
C ALA A 20 -8.97 -22.02 25.03
N ALA A 21 -8.24 -21.83 23.94
CA ALA A 21 -8.25 -22.76 22.82
C ALA A 21 -7.87 -24.14 23.36
N VAL A 22 -8.85 -25.05 23.38
CA VAL A 22 -8.60 -26.48 23.48
C VAL A 22 -7.61 -26.84 22.36
N PRO A 23 -6.54 -27.62 22.61
CA PRO A 23 -5.58 -27.98 21.56
C PRO A 23 -6.31 -28.84 20.52
N GLY A 24 -6.75 -28.20 19.42
CA GLY A 24 -7.49 -28.86 18.36
C GLY A 24 -6.56 -29.44 17.30
N ASP A 25 -6.66 -30.74 17.06
CA ASP A 25 -6.49 -31.56 15.82
C ASP A 25 -5.59 -31.09 14.64
N GLY A 26 -4.73 -30.08 14.78
CA GLY A 26 -3.93 -29.50 13.70
C GLY A 26 -4.73 -28.73 12.63
N ARG A 27 -6.05 -28.62 12.78
CA ARG A 27 -6.94 -27.92 11.84
C ARG A 27 -6.99 -26.43 12.15
N LEU A 28 -6.67 -25.62 11.13
CA LEU A 28 -6.68 -24.16 11.18
C LEU A 28 -7.80 -23.61 10.28
N THR A 29 -8.18 -22.36 10.51
CA THR A 29 -9.10 -21.63 9.62
C THR A 29 -8.50 -20.27 9.29
N TYR A 30 -8.49 -19.93 8.01
CA TYR A 30 -8.13 -18.61 7.53
C TYR A 30 -9.35 -17.94 6.91
N GLU A 31 -9.67 -16.75 7.40
CA GLU A 31 -10.82 -15.97 6.95
C GLU A 31 -10.35 -14.74 6.16
N THR A 32 -10.90 -14.62 4.94
CA THR A 32 -10.72 -13.49 4.03
C THR A 32 -12.02 -12.70 3.97
N THR A 33 -12.02 -11.47 4.49
CA THR A 33 -13.17 -10.56 4.40
C THR A 33 -13.28 -9.97 3.01
N PHE A 34 -14.48 -9.60 2.59
CA PHE A 34 -14.68 -8.94 1.29
C PHE A 34 -13.95 -7.59 1.25
N THR A 35 -13.32 -7.29 0.12
CA THR A 35 -12.51 -6.08 -0.02
C THR A 35 -13.40 -4.88 -0.33
N GLY A 36 -13.25 -3.79 0.43
CA GLY A 36 -13.93 -2.51 0.19
C GLY A 36 -14.90 -2.09 1.31
N SER A 37 -15.55 -0.94 1.11
CA SER A 37 -16.79 -0.61 1.84
C SER A 37 -17.92 -1.52 1.38
N ASP A 38 -19.06 -1.45 2.06
CA ASP A 38 -20.25 -2.14 1.59
C ASP A 38 -20.54 -1.81 0.12
N SER A 39 -21.03 -2.79 -0.63
CA SER A 39 -21.25 -2.69 -2.07
C SER A 39 -22.71 -2.96 -2.41
N SER A 40 -23.30 -2.14 -3.28
CA SER A 40 -24.67 -2.31 -3.74
C SER A 40 -24.71 -2.71 -5.21
N LEU A 41 -25.35 -3.84 -5.46
CA LEU A 41 -25.61 -4.39 -6.78
C LEU A 41 -27.02 -3.98 -7.22
N THR A 42 -27.14 -2.98 -8.10
CA THR A 42 -28.43 -2.46 -8.60
C THR A 42 -28.82 -3.09 -9.94
N GLY A 43 -30.12 -3.20 -10.21
CA GLY A 43 -30.65 -3.80 -11.43
C GLY A 43 -31.09 -5.27 -11.28
N THR A 44 -31.69 -5.78 -12.35
CA THR A 44 -32.29 -7.13 -12.38
C THR A 44 -31.28 -8.25 -12.60
N SER A 45 -30.08 -7.96 -13.12
CA SER A 45 -28.98 -8.93 -13.17
C SER A 45 -27.66 -8.21 -12.89
N SER A 46 -27.19 -8.32 -11.66
CA SER A 46 -25.99 -7.62 -11.18
C SER A 46 -25.04 -8.64 -10.56
N GLN A 47 -23.74 -8.48 -10.81
CA GLN A 47 -22.72 -9.44 -10.43
C GLN A 47 -21.56 -8.73 -9.74
N GLN A 48 -21.09 -9.30 -8.63
CA GLN A 48 -19.87 -8.89 -7.95
C GLN A 48 -18.89 -10.05 -7.85
N GLN A 49 -17.61 -9.75 -7.96
CA GLN A 49 -16.53 -10.73 -7.76
C GLN A 49 -15.71 -10.39 -6.51
N GLN A 50 -15.32 -11.43 -5.79
CA GLN A 50 -14.48 -11.38 -4.60
C GLN A 50 -13.34 -12.38 -4.78
N TYR A 51 -12.14 -12.00 -4.33
CA TYR A 51 -10.94 -12.81 -4.50
C TYR A 51 -10.43 -13.30 -3.15
N PHE A 52 -9.98 -14.55 -3.10
CA PHE A 52 -9.29 -15.11 -1.92
C PHE A 52 -8.20 -16.07 -2.35
N THR A 53 -7.18 -16.25 -1.51
CA THR A 53 -6.03 -17.10 -1.84
C THR A 53 -6.04 -18.38 -1.02
N VAL A 54 -5.69 -19.50 -1.66
CA VAL A 54 -5.40 -20.78 -1.00
C VAL A 54 -3.92 -21.08 -1.21
N MET A 55 -3.17 -21.19 -0.11
CA MET A 55 -1.73 -21.45 -0.18
C MET A 55 -1.45 -22.89 -0.64
N ASP A 56 -0.35 -23.10 -1.35
CA ASP A 56 0.00 -24.41 -1.92
C ASP A 56 0.27 -25.48 -0.85
N TYR A 57 0.70 -25.06 0.33
CA TYR A 57 0.90 -25.92 1.49
C TYR A 57 -0.36 -26.15 2.34
N TRP A 58 -1.54 -25.70 1.91
CA TRP A 58 -2.79 -26.00 2.61
C TRP A 58 -3.43 -27.29 2.09
N ASN A 59 -3.71 -28.24 2.99
CA ASN A 59 -4.64 -29.33 2.73
C ASN A 59 -6.05 -28.88 3.14
N VAL A 60 -6.80 -28.33 2.20
CA VAL A 60 -8.14 -27.76 2.44
C VAL A 60 -9.14 -28.85 2.85
N GLN A 61 -9.69 -28.70 4.05
CA GLN A 61 -10.69 -29.58 4.64
C GLN A 61 -12.10 -29.13 4.30
N ASP A 62 -12.36 -27.83 4.42
CA ASP A 62 -13.69 -27.23 4.29
C ASP A 62 -13.57 -25.78 3.79
N LEU A 63 -14.62 -25.32 3.12
CA LEU A 63 -14.73 -23.97 2.57
C LEU A 63 -16.13 -23.44 2.86
N LYS A 64 -16.22 -22.30 3.54
CA LYS A 64 -17.49 -21.65 3.88
C LYS A 64 -17.49 -20.21 3.37
N VAL A 65 -18.60 -19.81 2.78
CA VAL A 65 -18.89 -18.41 2.43
C VAL A 65 -19.88 -17.89 3.46
N ASN A 66 -19.49 -16.87 4.21
CA ASN A 66 -20.36 -16.14 5.10
C ASN A 66 -20.83 -14.88 4.36
N LEU A 67 -22.11 -14.83 4.01
CA LEU A 67 -22.71 -13.67 3.35
C LEU A 67 -23.58 -12.93 4.35
N HIS A 68 -23.25 -11.67 4.58
CA HIS A 68 -24.13 -10.71 5.22
C HIS A 68 -24.59 -9.72 4.15
N PHE A 69 -25.89 -9.69 3.87
CA PHE A 69 -26.45 -8.86 2.80
C PHE A 69 -27.83 -8.33 3.15
N GLN A 70 -28.28 -7.34 2.39
CA GLN A 70 -29.64 -6.82 2.42
C GLN A 70 -30.20 -6.71 1.00
N VAL A 71 -31.47 -7.08 0.81
CA VAL A 71 -32.18 -6.83 -0.45
C VAL A 71 -33.20 -5.72 -0.32
N SER A 72 -33.55 -5.08 -1.44
CA SER A 72 -34.62 -4.08 -1.51
C SER A 72 -35.94 -4.61 -0.96
N GLN A 73 -36.65 -3.79 -0.18
CA GLN A 73 -37.89 -4.16 0.50
C GLN A 73 -39.05 -4.46 -0.46
N ILE A 74 -38.93 -4.00 -1.70
CA ILE A 74 -39.93 -4.20 -2.76
C ILE A 74 -39.63 -5.44 -3.63
N THR A 75 -38.58 -6.20 -3.31
CA THR A 75 -38.24 -7.45 -4.00
C THR A 75 -39.35 -8.47 -3.81
N GLU A 76 -39.71 -9.22 -4.86
CA GLU A 76 -40.60 -10.38 -4.80
C GLU A 76 -39.77 -11.65 -4.65
N ASP A 77 -39.88 -12.30 -3.48
CA ASP A 77 -39.02 -13.41 -3.08
C ASP A 77 -39.18 -14.66 -3.96
N GLN A 78 -40.37 -14.89 -4.54
CA GLN A 78 -40.67 -16.10 -5.31
C GLN A 78 -39.99 -16.15 -6.68
N ILE A 79 -39.68 -14.99 -7.25
CA ILE A 79 -39.11 -14.82 -8.59
C ILE A 79 -37.71 -14.20 -8.57
N SER A 80 -37.17 -13.96 -7.37
CA SER A 80 -35.83 -13.43 -7.16
C SER A 80 -34.87 -14.52 -6.67
N SER A 81 -33.58 -14.40 -7.01
CA SER A 81 -32.57 -15.35 -6.57
C SER A 81 -31.19 -14.72 -6.44
N VAL A 82 -30.38 -15.27 -5.55
CA VAL A 82 -28.95 -15.00 -5.46
C VAL A 82 -28.21 -16.28 -5.79
N THR A 83 -27.24 -16.22 -6.70
CA THR A 83 -26.43 -17.36 -7.14
C THR A 83 -24.96 -17.10 -6.84
N LEU A 84 -24.31 -18.11 -6.25
CA LEU A 84 -22.89 -18.13 -5.96
C LEU A 84 -22.17 -19.06 -6.91
N SER A 85 -21.07 -18.56 -7.47
CA SER A 85 -20.17 -19.34 -8.33
C SER A 85 -18.75 -19.25 -7.82
N LEU A 86 -18.02 -20.35 -7.89
CA LEU A 86 -16.61 -20.43 -7.53
C LEU A 86 -15.80 -20.74 -8.79
N ASN A 87 -14.84 -19.88 -9.13
CA ASN A 87 -14.01 -19.99 -10.33
C ASN A 87 -14.82 -20.20 -11.63
N GLY A 88 -15.97 -19.52 -11.74
CA GLY A 88 -16.88 -19.60 -12.88
C GLY A 88 -17.89 -20.75 -12.84
N SER A 89 -17.80 -21.66 -11.86
CA SER A 89 -18.75 -22.77 -11.70
C SER A 89 -19.80 -22.47 -10.63
N PRO A 90 -21.10 -22.36 -10.97
CA PRO A 90 -22.16 -22.14 -9.99
C PRO A 90 -22.29 -23.34 -9.05
N PHE A 91 -22.48 -23.09 -7.76
CA PHE A 91 -22.58 -24.17 -6.75
C PHE A 91 -23.75 -24.01 -5.78
N TYR A 92 -24.31 -22.81 -5.63
CA TYR A 92 -25.42 -22.59 -4.71
C TYR A 92 -26.30 -21.44 -5.19
N SER A 93 -27.62 -21.64 -5.15
CA SER A 93 -28.61 -20.60 -5.44
C SER A 93 -29.69 -20.63 -4.37
N PHE A 94 -30.13 -19.46 -3.92
CA PHE A 94 -31.19 -19.35 -2.92
C PHE A 94 -32.10 -18.15 -3.21
N ARG A 95 -33.29 -18.17 -2.61
CA ARG A 95 -34.23 -17.04 -2.66
C ARG A 95 -33.99 -16.13 -1.44
N PRO A 96 -33.72 -14.83 -1.63
CA PRO A 96 -33.61 -13.90 -0.52
C PRO A 96 -34.97 -13.71 0.17
N SER A 97 -34.95 -13.45 1.47
CA SER A 97 -36.13 -13.23 2.32
C SER A 97 -36.32 -11.75 2.58
N LEU A 98 -37.58 -11.30 2.65
CA LEU A 98 -37.94 -9.92 3.02
C LEU A 98 -38.07 -9.70 4.53
N GLN A 99 -37.88 -10.75 5.35
CA GLN A 99 -37.88 -10.59 6.80
C GLN A 99 -36.74 -9.66 7.25
N ASN A 100 -36.91 -9.01 8.40
CA ASN A 100 -35.91 -8.08 8.95
C ASN A 100 -35.47 -7.01 7.95
N ASN A 101 -36.42 -6.42 7.21
CA ASN A 101 -36.16 -5.38 6.23
C ASN A 101 -35.23 -5.82 5.07
N GLY A 102 -35.21 -7.12 4.77
CA GLY A 102 -34.38 -7.73 3.73
C GLY A 102 -32.97 -8.09 4.16
N GLU A 103 -32.57 -7.81 5.41
CA GLU A 103 -31.23 -8.08 5.94
C GLU A 103 -31.09 -9.52 6.42
N GLN A 104 -30.03 -10.20 5.98
CA GLN A 104 -29.80 -11.62 6.21
C GLN A 104 -28.32 -11.94 6.34
N SER A 105 -28.01 -12.88 7.23
CA SER A 105 -26.69 -13.52 7.33
C SER A 105 -26.83 -15.02 7.04
N VAL A 106 -26.07 -15.53 6.07
CA VAL A 106 -26.12 -16.93 5.65
C VAL A 106 -24.70 -17.49 5.54
N THR A 107 -24.47 -18.67 6.12
CA THR A 107 -23.22 -19.43 5.95
C THR A 107 -23.45 -20.60 5.01
N ILE A 108 -22.72 -20.63 3.90
CA ILE A 108 -22.93 -21.57 2.80
C ILE A 108 -21.65 -22.40 2.62
N PRO A 109 -21.71 -23.74 2.72
CA PRO A 109 -20.58 -24.59 2.38
C PRO A 109 -20.35 -24.56 0.86
N ALA A 110 -19.10 -24.38 0.44
CA ALA A 110 -18.71 -24.32 -0.95
C ALA A 110 -17.88 -25.56 -1.35
N PRO A 111 -18.01 -26.06 -2.59
CA PRO A 111 -17.35 -27.27 -3.03
C PRO A 111 -15.84 -27.07 -3.19
N LYS A 112 -15.05 -27.73 -2.35
CA LYS A 112 -13.57 -27.69 -2.44
C LYS A 112 -13.02 -28.18 -3.79
N SER A 113 -13.77 -29.01 -4.51
CA SER A 113 -13.40 -29.48 -5.86
C SER A 113 -13.35 -28.39 -6.92
N PHE A 114 -13.95 -27.21 -6.65
CA PHE A 114 -13.91 -26.06 -7.57
C PHE A 114 -12.74 -25.12 -7.28
N LEU A 115 -11.98 -25.35 -6.20
CA LEU A 115 -10.80 -24.56 -5.87
C LEU A 115 -9.66 -24.81 -6.87
N LYS A 116 -8.93 -23.75 -7.16
CA LYS A 116 -7.66 -23.74 -7.88
C LYS A 116 -6.53 -23.41 -6.91
N GLN A 117 -5.30 -23.79 -7.27
CA GLN A 117 -4.11 -23.34 -6.54
C GLN A 117 -3.97 -21.82 -6.65
N GLY A 118 -3.50 -21.18 -5.57
CA GLY A 118 -3.34 -19.73 -5.50
C GLY A 118 -4.67 -18.98 -5.41
N VAL A 119 -4.85 -17.97 -6.28
CA VAL A 119 -5.99 -17.04 -6.22
C VAL A 119 -7.25 -17.69 -6.79
N ASN A 120 -8.35 -17.56 -6.04
CA ASN A 120 -9.68 -18.07 -6.37
C ASN A 120 -10.68 -16.91 -6.44
N THR A 121 -11.67 -17.02 -7.32
CA THR A 121 -12.72 -16.00 -7.52
C THR A 121 -14.08 -16.54 -7.07
N LEU A 122 -14.68 -15.88 -6.09
CA LEU A 122 -16.08 -16.04 -5.71
C LEU A 122 -16.91 -14.99 -6.45
N SER A 123 -17.91 -15.42 -7.22
CA SER A 123 -18.86 -14.55 -7.89
C SER A 123 -20.22 -14.64 -7.22
N ILE A 124 -20.82 -13.48 -6.97
CA ILE A 124 -22.14 -13.32 -6.35
C ILE A 124 -23.03 -12.61 -7.36
N GLN A 125 -24.09 -13.27 -7.80
CA GLN A 125 -25.01 -12.73 -8.79
C GLN A 125 -26.40 -12.58 -8.18
N GLY A 126 -26.92 -11.36 -8.18
CA GLY A 126 -28.29 -11.05 -7.80
C GLY A 126 -29.20 -11.01 -9.03
N TYR A 127 -30.31 -11.74 -8.98
CA TYR A 127 -31.42 -11.61 -9.90
C TYR A 127 -32.67 -11.20 -9.10
N LEU A 128 -32.93 -9.89 -9.01
CA LEU A 128 -33.99 -9.32 -8.17
C LEU A 128 -35.10 -8.70 -9.02
N ARG A 129 -36.36 -8.95 -8.64
CA ARG A 129 -37.55 -8.46 -9.36
C ARG A 129 -38.60 -7.97 -8.36
N THR A 130 -39.45 -7.03 -8.77
CA THR A 130 -40.40 -6.34 -7.88
C THR A 130 -41.88 -6.68 -8.07
N ALA A 131 -42.23 -7.41 -9.12
CA ALA A 131 -43.61 -7.85 -9.33
C ALA A 131 -43.69 -9.20 -10.05
N ALA A 132 -44.48 -10.11 -9.47
CA ALA A 132 -45.01 -11.27 -10.19
C ALA A 132 -46.24 -10.82 -10.99
N GLU A 133 -46.06 -10.65 -12.31
CA GLU A 133 -47.12 -10.54 -13.32
C GLU A 133 -48.30 -9.58 -13.04
N ASN A 134 -48.32 -8.45 -13.75
CA ASN A 134 -49.58 -7.76 -14.06
C ASN A 134 -49.75 -7.74 -15.57
N ASN A 135 -50.26 -8.83 -16.17
CA ASN A 135 -50.91 -8.99 -17.49
C ASN A 135 -50.43 -8.14 -18.69
N GLN A 136 -49.23 -7.57 -18.61
CA GLN A 136 -48.52 -6.87 -19.64
C GLN A 136 -47.50 -7.86 -20.13
N VAL A 137 -47.59 -8.18 -21.42
CA VAL A 137 -46.68 -9.10 -22.09
C VAL A 137 -45.23 -8.73 -21.77
N CYS A 138 -44.95 -7.45 -21.47
CA CYS A 138 -43.62 -6.96 -21.14
C CYS A 138 -43.63 -5.95 -19.97
N TYR A 139 -43.07 -6.37 -18.83
CA TYR A 139 -42.88 -5.56 -17.62
C TYR A 139 -41.50 -4.87 -17.67
N VAL A 140 -41.47 -3.57 -17.39
CA VAL A 140 -40.22 -2.82 -17.14
C VAL A 140 -39.96 -2.94 -15.64
N ASP A 141 -39.07 -3.85 -15.23
CA ASP A 141 -38.55 -3.85 -13.87
C ASP A 141 -37.84 -2.49 -13.68
N ASN A 142 -38.40 -1.59 -12.86
CA ASN A 142 -37.73 -0.32 -12.52
C ASN A 142 -36.38 -0.67 -11.87
N THR A 143 -35.29 -0.46 -12.60
CA THR A 143 -33.99 -1.09 -12.36
C THR A 143 -33.20 -0.55 -11.15
N PRO A 144 -33.29 0.72 -10.72
CA PRO A 144 -32.52 1.19 -9.56
C PRO A 144 -33.07 0.75 -8.22
N ASP A 145 -34.39 0.52 -8.14
CA ASP A 145 -35.07 0.17 -6.89
C ASP A 145 -34.87 -1.30 -6.51
N ASN A 146 -34.39 -2.12 -7.45
CA ASN A 146 -33.92 -3.50 -7.23
C ASN A 146 -32.44 -3.46 -6.88
N TRP A 147 -32.11 -3.77 -5.63
CA TRP A 147 -30.72 -3.77 -5.18
C TRP A 147 -30.43 -4.90 -4.18
N LEU A 148 -29.20 -5.42 -4.26
CA LEU A 148 -28.58 -6.34 -3.32
C LEU A 148 -27.35 -5.65 -2.72
N HIS A 149 -27.44 -5.28 -1.45
CA HIS A 149 -26.36 -4.69 -0.68
C HIS A 149 -25.57 -5.78 0.03
N LEU A 150 -24.26 -5.88 -0.22
CA LEU A 150 -23.36 -6.79 0.48
C LEU A 150 -22.60 -6.01 1.55
N PHE A 151 -22.73 -6.43 2.80
CA PHE A 151 -21.98 -5.83 3.89
C PHE A 151 -20.53 -6.33 3.90
N ASN A 152 -19.61 -5.45 4.30
CA ASN A 152 -18.18 -5.75 4.44
C ASN A 152 -17.85 -6.81 5.53
N THR A 153 -18.85 -7.21 6.32
CA THR A 153 -18.78 -8.32 7.28
C THR A 153 -18.91 -9.69 6.63
N SER A 154 -19.16 -9.75 5.32
CA SER A 154 -19.09 -10.97 4.53
C SER A 154 -17.65 -11.48 4.37
N SER A 155 -17.48 -12.80 4.31
CA SER A 155 -16.16 -13.43 4.27
C SER A 155 -16.15 -14.81 3.60
N VAL A 156 -14.95 -15.25 3.23
CA VAL A 156 -14.65 -16.64 2.87
C VAL A 156 -13.74 -17.23 3.94
N ALA A 157 -14.20 -18.30 4.58
CA ALA A 157 -13.45 -19.05 5.58
C ALA A 157 -12.95 -20.38 4.99
N VAL A 158 -11.63 -20.53 4.91
CA VAL A 158 -10.95 -21.75 4.45
C VAL A 158 -10.44 -22.50 5.67
N ALA A 159 -10.97 -23.69 5.93
CA ALA A 159 -10.42 -24.57 6.96
C ALA A 159 -9.42 -25.54 6.33
N TYR A 160 -8.22 -25.64 6.88
CA TYR A 160 -7.13 -26.41 6.31
C TYR A 160 -6.25 -27.06 7.38
N MET A 161 -5.48 -28.05 6.97
CA MET A 161 -4.32 -28.54 7.73
C MET A 161 -3.07 -28.18 6.94
N PRO A 162 -2.05 -27.54 7.55
CA PRO A 162 -0.77 -27.34 6.89
C PRO A 162 -0.16 -28.69 6.49
N LYS A 163 0.35 -28.80 5.27
CA LYS A 163 1.23 -29.90 4.88
C LYS A 163 2.52 -29.83 5.71
N ALA A 164 3.18 -30.97 5.92
CA ALA A 164 4.51 -30.99 6.53
C ALA A 164 5.51 -30.14 5.71
N LEU A 165 6.56 -29.64 6.37
CA LEU A 165 7.64 -28.91 5.72
C LEU A 165 8.63 -29.93 5.13
N ASP A 166 8.26 -30.49 3.98
CA ASP A 166 9.07 -31.52 3.31
C ASP A 166 10.04 -30.91 2.29
N GLY A 167 9.79 -29.67 1.82
CA GLY A 167 10.68 -28.96 0.89
C GLY A 167 11.87 -28.28 1.57
N GLY A 168 12.75 -27.68 0.76
CA GLY A 168 13.94 -26.97 1.22
C GLY A 168 13.72 -25.50 1.55
N ILE A 169 14.74 -24.69 1.30
CA ILE A 169 14.74 -23.24 1.55
C ILE A 169 13.55 -22.55 0.86
N SER A 170 13.21 -22.96 -0.37
CA SER A 170 12.06 -22.40 -1.11
C SER A 170 10.71 -22.59 -0.38
N ASP A 171 10.41 -23.81 0.11
CA ASP A 171 9.16 -24.14 0.84
C ASP A 171 9.10 -23.44 2.20
N PHE A 172 10.24 -23.40 2.91
CA PHE A 172 10.35 -22.62 4.15
C PHE A 172 10.06 -21.14 3.91
N SER A 173 10.71 -20.53 2.91
CA SER A 173 10.57 -19.10 2.60
C SER A 173 9.15 -18.72 2.17
N GLU A 174 8.48 -19.58 1.40
CA GLU A 174 7.08 -19.37 1.02
C GLU A 174 6.15 -19.33 2.24
N ARG A 175 6.34 -20.24 3.21
CA ARG A 175 5.57 -20.27 4.45
C ARG A 175 5.91 -19.13 5.40
N PHE A 176 7.18 -18.73 5.46
CA PHE A 176 7.64 -17.64 6.32
C PHE A 176 6.93 -16.32 6.00
N SER A 177 6.73 -16.02 4.71
CA SER A 177 5.96 -14.87 4.24
C SER A 177 4.47 -15.17 4.02
N GLY A 178 4.04 -16.40 4.27
CA GLY A 178 2.69 -16.88 4.04
C GLY A 178 1.67 -16.20 4.95
N MET A 179 0.53 -15.81 4.37
CA MET A 179 -0.48 -14.99 5.07
C MET A 179 -0.99 -15.60 6.37
N ASP A 180 -1.08 -16.93 6.49
CA ASP A 180 -1.50 -17.56 7.74
C ASP A 180 -0.44 -17.55 8.83
N TYR A 181 0.84 -17.70 8.48
CA TYR A 181 1.94 -17.64 9.46
C TYR A 181 2.13 -16.21 9.95
N VAL A 182 2.11 -15.24 9.03
CA VAL A 182 2.23 -13.82 9.35
C VAL A 182 1.05 -13.37 10.22
N LYS A 183 -0.20 -13.64 9.83
CA LYS A 183 -1.41 -13.25 10.59
C LYS A 183 -1.48 -13.85 12.00
N ARG A 184 -0.92 -15.05 12.19
CA ARG A 184 -0.86 -15.71 13.52
C ARG A 184 0.40 -15.34 14.32
N GLY A 185 1.26 -14.47 13.80
CA GLY A 185 2.51 -14.09 14.45
C GLY A 185 3.50 -15.26 14.59
N GLN A 186 3.45 -16.24 13.68
CA GLN A 186 4.29 -17.44 13.74
C GLN A 186 5.66 -17.28 13.05
N SER A 187 5.85 -16.24 12.24
CA SER A 187 7.12 -15.92 11.58
C SER A 187 7.93 -14.92 12.40
N LEU A 188 9.22 -15.18 12.58
CA LEU A 188 10.16 -14.28 13.24
C LEU A 188 11.50 -14.20 12.49
N LEU A 189 11.91 -12.98 12.13
CA LEU A 189 13.27 -12.69 11.74
C LEU A 189 14.08 -12.31 12.98
N SER A 190 15.28 -12.85 13.12
CA SER A 190 16.13 -12.63 14.27
C SER A 190 17.58 -12.38 13.91
N VAL A 191 18.24 -11.64 14.80
CA VAL A 191 19.68 -11.36 14.81
C VAL A 191 20.22 -11.61 16.21
N PRO A 192 21.54 -11.71 16.43
CA PRO A 192 22.09 -11.75 17.77
C PRO A 192 21.69 -10.55 18.61
N ASP A 193 21.66 -10.72 19.93
CA ASP A 193 21.62 -9.57 20.81
C ASP A 193 22.85 -8.68 20.58
N HIS A 194 22.67 -7.36 20.62
CA HIS A 194 23.68 -6.38 20.19
C HIS A 194 24.25 -6.66 18.78
N ALA A 195 23.36 -6.91 17.82
CA ALA A 195 23.73 -7.17 16.43
C ALA A 195 24.69 -6.11 15.85
N SER A 196 25.66 -6.54 15.05
CA SER A 196 26.56 -5.61 14.34
C SER A 196 25.83 -4.91 13.19
N GLY A 197 26.45 -3.86 12.64
CA GLY A 197 25.92 -3.20 11.44
C GLY A 197 25.79 -4.15 10.25
N SER A 198 26.75 -5.07 10.07
CA SER A 198 26.74 -6.10 9.03
C SER A 198 25.60 -7.11 9.18
N GLU A 199 25.29 -7.54 10.41
CA GLU A 199 24.15 -8.42 10.68
C GLU A 199 22.81 -7.73 10.46
N LEU A 200 22.68 -6.47 10.89
CA LEU A 200 21.48 -5.66 10.64
C LEU A 200 21.30 -5.37 9.15
N GLU A 201 22.38 -5.12 8.41
CA GLU A 201 22.36 -4.95 6.95
C GLU A 201 21.89 -6.22 6.25
N ALA A 202 22.48 -7.38 6.57
CA ALA A 202 22.03 -8.67 6.05
C ALA A 202 20.56 -8.93 6.39
N ALA A 203 20.15 -8.68 7.65
CA ALA A 203 18.78 -8.88 8.10
C ALA A 203 17.80 -7.93 7.40
N THR A 204 18.23 -6.73 7.07
CA THR A 204 17.42 -5.77 6.31
C THR A 204 17.10 -6.30 4.92
N TYR A 205 18.10 -6.79 4.18
CA TYR A 205 17.86 -7.37 2.86
C TYR A 205 16.92 -8.59 2.93
N ALA A 206 17.16 -9.49 3.89
CA ALA A 206 16.29 -10.64 4.09
C ALA A 206 14.86 -10.22 4.46
N LEU A 207 14.70 -9.29 5.41
CA LEU A 207 13.40 -8.73 5.79
C LEU A 207 12.68 -8.16 4.58
N SER A 208 13.38 -7.43 3.73
CA SER A 208 12.79 -6.81 2.54
C SER A 208 12.29 -7.82 1.53
N GLY A 209 13.06 -8.90 1.31
CA GLY A 209 12.63 -10.04 0.49
C GLY A 209 11.34 -10.67 1.01
N PHE A 210 11.31 -10.97 2.30
CA PHE A 210 10.15 -11.60 2.93
C PHE A 210 8.95 -10.66 3.03
N ALA A 211 9.17 -9.37 3.29
CA ALA A 211 8.12 -8.36 3.35
C ALA A 211 7.50 -8.14 1.96
N LYS A 212 8.29 -8.16 0.88
CA LYS A 212 7.78 -8.11 -0.50
C LYS A 212 6.91 -9.30 -0.86
N ALA A 213 7.18 -10.46 -0.26
CA ALA A 213 6.37 -11.68 -0.45
C ALA A 213 5.10 -11.72 0.42
N ASN A 214 5.05 -10.92 1.50
CA ASN A 214 3.87 -10.83 2.36
C ASN A 214 2.75 -10.04 1.67
N THR A 215 1.61 -10.69 1.45
CA THR A 215 0.44 -10.09 0.77
C THR A 215 -0.50 -9.35 1.73
N LEU A 216 -0.23 -9.34 3.04
CA LEU A 216 -1.06 -8.67 4.03
C LEU A 216 -0.70 -7.19 4.13
N ALA A 217 -1.68 -6.34 3.85
CA ALA A 217 -1.51 -4.88 3.88
C ALA A 217 -1.41 -4.30 5.30
N ASP A 218 -1.66 -5.10 6.34
CA ASP A 218 -1.77 -4.63 7.73
C ASP A 218 -1.00 -5.47 8.76
N GLN A 219 -0.23 -6.46 8.31
CA GLN A 219 0.62 -7.27 9.16
C GLN A 219 2.07 -7.16 8.70
N THR A 220 2.99 -7.11 9.66
CA THR A 220 4.42 -7.00 9.42
C THR A 220 5.19 -8.20 9.96
N LEU A 221 6.38 -8.44 9.41
CA LEU A 221 7.31 -9.42 9.92
C LEU A 221 8.14 -8.79 11.05
N PRO A 222 8.14 -9.37 12.26
CA PRO A 222 8.93 -8.84 13.36
C PRO A 222 10.43 -9.12 13.18
N LEU A 223 11.25 -8.18 13.63
CA LEU A 223 12.69 -8.35 13.87
C LEU A 223 12.94 -8.24 15.38
N LEU A 224 13.57 -9.25 15.98
CA LEU A 224 13.94 -9.25 17.41
C LEU A 224 15.28 -9.98 17.63
N PRO A 225 15.98 -9.70 18.75
CA PRO A 225 17.11 -10.53 19.17
C PRO A 225 16.73 -12.00 19.29
N TYR A 226 17.63 -12.90 18.90
CA TYR A 226 17.46 -14.33 19.09
C TYR A 226 17.64 -14.67 20.57
N THR A 227 16.54 -15.01 21.24
CA THR A 227 16.52 -15.55 22.60
C THR A 227 15.51 -16.70 22.66
N GLU A 228 15.70 -17.63 23.59
CA GLU A 228 14.73 -18.72 23.79
C GLU A 228 13.31 -18.21 24.05
N GLU A 229 13.17 -17.09 24.76
CA GLU A 229 11.89 -16.44 25.00
C GLU A 229 11.27 -15.89 23.71
N ALA A 230 12.06 -15.23 22.87
CA ALA A 230 11.57 -14.63 21.62
C ALA A 230 11.09 -15.68 20.60
N VAL A 231 11.72 -16.85 20.57
CA VAL A 231 11.44 -17.93 19.61
C VAL A 231 10.45 -18.98 20.12
N ARG A 232 10.16 -19.03 21.43
CA ARG A 232 9.37 -20.10 22.07
C ARG A 232 8.03 -20.35 21.39
N ASP A 233 7.32 -19.26 21.07
CA ASP A 233 5.94 -19.31 20.55
C ASP A 233 5.89 -19.09 19.02
N ARG A 234 7.04 -19.22 18.34
CA ARG A 234 7.20 -19.01 16.89
C ARG A 234 7.29 -20.33 16.14
N GLY A 235 6.56 -20.43 15.04
CA GLY A 235 6.53 -21.60 14.17
C GLY A 235 7.68 -21.64 13.16
N LEU A 236 8.14 -20.48 12.68
CA LEU A 236 9.22 -20.37 11.70
C LEU A 236 10.19 -19.24 12.11
N VAL A 237 11.48 -19.53 12.14
CA VAL A 237 12.50 -18.56 12.54
C VAL A 237 13.56 -18.42 11.45
N VAL A 238 13.93 -17.19 11.13
CA VAL A 238 15.13 -16.89 10.33
C VAL A 238 16.14 -16.23 11.24
N LEU A 239 17.36 -16.76 11.33
CA LEU A 239 18.44 -16.17 12.10
C LEU A 239 19.57 -15.72 11.17
N LEU A 240 19.92 -14.44 11.21
CA LEU A 240 21.10 -13.91 10.54
C LEU A 240 22.15 -13.54 11.57
N ALA A 241 23.30 -14.21 11.54
CA ALA A 241 24.35 -14.02 12.53
C ALA A 241 25.73 -14.35 11.96
N LEU A 242 26.76 -13.61 12.38
CA LEU A 242 28.14 -14.04 12.20
C LEU A 242 28.37 -15.39 12.90
N ALA A 243 29.25 -16.21 12.34
CA ALA A 243 29.40 -17.62 12.74
C ALA A 243 29.80 -17.83 14.21
N ASP A 244 30.49 -16.88 14.82
CA ASP A 244 30.84 -16.87 16.24
C ASP A 244 29.66 -16.52 17.16
N ARG A 245 28.64 -15.83 16.62
CA ARG A 245 27.41 -15.42 17.34
C ARG A 245 26.19 -16.30 17.09
N VAL A 246 26.31 -17.35 16.28
CA VAL A 246 25.25 -18.39 16.16
C VAL A 246 25.12 -19.15 17.50
N PRO A 247 23.91 -19.29 18.07
CA PRO A 247 23.67 -20.04 19.30
C PRO A 247 24.22 -21.47 19.23
N GLY A 248 24.81 -21.96 20.32
CA GLY A 248 25.53 -23.24 20.35
C GLY A 248 24.72 -24.45 19.86
N GLY A 249 23.43 -24.51 20.21
CA GLY A 249 22.54 -25.59 19.76
C GLY A 249 22.31 -25.62 18.25
N LEU A 250 22.18 -24.46 17.61
CA LEU A 250 22.07 -24.35 16.15
C LEU A 250 23.43 -24.56 15.48
N LYS A 251 24.49 -23.98 16.06
CA LYS A 251 25.86 -24.03 15.54
C LYS A 251 26.38 -25.47 15.39
N GLN A 252 26.01 -26.37 16.29
CA GLN A 252 26.40 -27.79 16.23
C GLN A 252 25.73 -28.56 15.09
N GLN A 253 24.61 -28.07 14.56
CA GLN A 253 23.87 -28.70 13.46
C GLN A 253 24.26 -28.17 12.08
N LEU A 254 25.01 -27.05 12.04
CA LEU A 254 25.51 -26.50 10.79
C LEU A 254 26.48 -27.48 10.12
N ASP A 255 26.49 -27.47 8.79
CA ASP A 255 27.39 -28.32 8.01
C ASP A 255 28.85 -27.90 8.21
N ALA A 256 29.57 -28.67 9.02
CA ALA A 256 30.97 -28.43 9.35
C ALA A 256 31.94 -28.61 8.16
N SER A 257 31.48 -29.12 7.01
CA SER A 257 32.30 -29.20 5.79
C SER A 257 32.42 -27.87 5.04
N VAL A 258 31.58 -26.89 5.35
CA VAL A 258 31.61 -25.57 4.72
C VAL A 258 32.60 -24.68 5.45
N ASP A 259 33.57 -24.14 4.71
CA ASP A 259 34.49 -23.14 5.23
C ASP A 259 33.81 -21.76 5.29
N LEU A 260 33.38 -21.38 6.50
CA LEU A 260 32.69 -20.13 6.76
C LEU A 260 33.60 -18.88 6.70
N GLU A 261 34.92 -19.04 6.56
CA GLU A 261 35.83 -17.91 6.28
C GLU A 261 35.69 -17.43 4.83
N GLU A 262 35.54 -18.36 3.88
CA GLU A 262 35.46 -18.07 2.44
C GLU A 262 34.03 -18.16 1.88
N HIS A 263 33.07 -18.62 2.69
CA HIS A 263 31.69 -18.82 2.25
C HIS A 263 30.67 -18.35 3.29
N ALA A 264 29.52 -17.89 2.81
CA ALA A 264 28.30 -17.86 3.60
C ALA A 264 27.46 -19.13 3.40
N LEU A 265 26.75 -19.50 4.46
CA LEU A 265 25.89 -20.67 4.54
C LEU A 265 24.47 -20.24 4.90
N ILE A 266 23.51 -20.62 4.06
CA ILE A 266 22.08 -20.63 4.39
C ILE A 266 21.69 -22.09 4.60
N GLN A 267 21.23 -22.45 5.79
CA GLN A 267 20.85 -23.82 6.12
C GLN A 267 19.56 -23.87 6.95
N LEU A 268 18.62 -24.69 6.51
CA LEU A 268 17.39 -25.00 7.23
C LEU A 268 17.66 -26.13 8.24
N LEU A 269 17.36 -25.86 9.50
CA LEU A 269 17.54 -26.76 10.64
C LEU A 269 16.21 -27.06 11.32
N ASP A 270 16.20 -28.10 12.17
CA ASP A 270 15.10 -28.40 13.10
C ASP A 270 13.70 -28.52 12.46
N LYS A 271 13.61 -29.04 11.21
CA LYS A 271 12.37 -29.11 10.40
C LYS A 271 11.17 -29.76 11.11
N ASP A 272 11.43 -30.77 11.93
CA ASP A 272 10.38 -31.53 12.64
C ASP A 272 9.96 -30.89 13.98
N SER A 273 10.66 -29.86 14.45
CA SER A 273 10.35 -29.16 15.69
C SER A 273 10.05 -27.69 15.43
N ARG A 274 11.07 -26.83 15.47
CA ARG A 274 10.99 -25.41 15.12
C ARG A 274 11.89 -25.13 13.92
N PRO A 275 11.36 -25.22 12.69
CA PRO A 275 12.12 -24.91 11.49
C PRO A 275 12.84 -23.57 11.63
N THR A 276 14.17 -23.61 11.55
CA THR A 276 15.04 -22.45 11.72
C THR A 276 15.96 -22.33 10.52
N LEU A 277 15.81 -21.27 9.73
CA LEU A 277 16.71 -20.94 8.63
C LEU A 277 17.86 -20.10 9.18
N VAL A 278 19.04 -20.70 9.29
CA VAL A 278 20.26 -20.02 9.76
C VAL A 278 21.04 -19.50 8.55
N VAL A 279 21.34 -18.20 8.57
CA VAL A 279 22.17 -17.50 7.60
C VAL A 279 23.42 -17.03 8.30
N THR A 280 24.58 -17.55 7.91
CA THR A 280 25.82 -17.31 8.65
C THR A 280 27.06 -17.29 7.78
N SER A 281 28.07 -16.55 8.24
CA SER A 281 29.39 -16.39 7.63
C SER A 281 30.34 -15.86 8.71
N LYS A 282 31.64 -16.05 8.58
CA LYS A 282 32.62 -15.26 9.35
C LYS A 282 32.98 -13.95 8.64
N ASP A 283 32.89 -13.92 7.32
CA ASP A 283 33.03 -12.71 6.52
C ASP A 283 31.73 -11.90 6.49
N GLU A 284 31.81 -10.63 6.85
CA GLU A 284 30.68 -9.71 6.92
C GLU A 284 30.03 -9.46 5.55
N SER A 285 30.84 -9.34 4.50
CA SER A 285 30.36 -9.06 3.15
C SER A 285 29.61 -10.26 2.56
N LEU A 286 30.07 -11.48 2.84
CA LEU A 286 29.39 -12.71 2.46
C LEU A 286 28.09 -12.90 3.25
N LEU A 287 28.03 -12.49 4.53
CA LEU A 287 26.77 -12.49 5.29
C LEU A 287 25.74 -11.54 4.65
N ILE A 288 26.15 -10.33 4.29
CA ILE A 288 25.30 -9.35 3.60
C ILE A 288 24.83 -9.91 2.25
N LYS A 289 25.74 -10.56 1.50
CA LYS A 289 25.43 -11.21 0.22
C LYS A 289 24.40 -12.33 0.38
N ALA A 290 24.46 -13.10 1.47
CA ALA A 290 23.45 -14.09 1.80
C ALA A 290 22.08 -13.46 2.14
N GLY A 291 22.07 -12.34 2.86
CA GLY A 291 20.86 -11.52 3.05
C GLY A 291 20.26 -11.05 1.73
N ARG A 292 21.09 -10.60 0.78
CA ARG A 292 20.65 -10.21 -0.57
C ARG A 292 20.10 -11.37 -1.39
N LEU A 293 20.65 -12.58 -1.25
CA LEU A 293 20.06 -13.78 -1.88
C LEU A 293 18.62 -13.99 -1.39
N LEU A 294 18.37 -13.87 -0.08
CA LEU A 294 17.00 -13.97 0.46
C LEU A 294 16.06 -12.84 -0.02
N ALA A 295 16.62 -11.69 -0.40
CA ALA A 295 15.88 -10.62 -1.07
C ALA A 295 15.48 -10.95 -2.53
N ASN A 296 16.16 -11.91 -3.17
CA ASN A 296 15.90 -12.31 -4.56
C ASN A 296 14.89 -13.46 -4.61
N ARG A 297 13.60 -13.12 -4.70
CA ARG A 297 12.49 -14.10 -4.69
C ARG A 297 12.61 -15.17 -5.79
N GLN A 298 13.03 -14.77 -6.99
CA GLN A 298 13.20 -15.71 -8.11
C GLN A 298 14.31 -16.71 -7.83
N LEU A 299 15.41 -16.27 -7.20
CA LEU A 299 16.50 -17.16 -6.84
C LEU A 299 16.10 -18.07 -5.68
N VAL A 300 15.48 -17.54 -4.63
CA VAL A 300 15.00 -18.32 -3.48
C VAL A 300 14.03 -19.43 -3.88
N SER A 301 13.10 -19.15 -4.80
CA SER A 301 12.10 -20.14 -5.25
C SER A 301 12.72 -21.34 -5.99
N GLN A 302 13.96 -21.22 -6.47
CA GLN A 302 14.69 -22.29 -7.14
C GLN A 302 15.49 -23.19 -6.18
N ILE A 303 15.60 -22.82 -4.89
CA ILE A 303 16.44 -23.54 -3.92
C ILE A 303 15.61 -24.59 -3.19
N SER A 304 15.47 -25.76 -3.82
CA SER A 304 14.73 -26.90 -3.26
C SER A 304 15.51 -27.65 -2.17
N SER A 305 16.80 -27.39 -1.98
CA SER A 305 17.64 -28.00 -0.94
C SER A 305 17.49 -27.29 0.40
N ASP A 306 17.77 -28.01 1.50
CA ASP A 306 17.84 -27.43 2.86
C ASP A 306 19.09 -26.55 3.07
N LYS A 307 20.00 -26.51 2.09
CA LYS A 307 21.29 -25.81 2.19
C LYS A 307 21.62 -25.05 0.91
N LYS A 308 22.18 -23.86 1.06
CA LYS A 308 22.81 -23.07 0.00
C LYS A 308 24.12 -22.47 0.50
N VAL A 309 25.21 -22.76 -0.19
CA VAL A 309 26.53 -22.13 0.01
C VAL A 309 26.67 -20.97 -0.97
N ILE A 310 27.27 -19.88 -0.51
CA ILE A 310 27.45 -18.62 -1.23
C ILE A 310 28.91 -18.21 -1.10
N ASP A 311 29.51 -17.90 -2.24
CA ASP A 311 30.87 -17.36 -2.36
C ASP A 311 30.84 -15.98 -3.03
N ASP A 312 32.01 -15.39 -3.24
CA ASP A 312 32.16 -14.11 -3.95
C ASP A 312 31.68 -14.14 -5.41
N ALA A 313 31.67 -15.30 -6.06
CA ALA A 313 31.26 -15.46 -7.45
C ALA A 313 29.74 -15.65 -7.62
N THR A 314 29.03 -16.04 -6.57
CA THR A 314 27.59 -16.32 -6.61
C THR A 314 26.81 -15.06 -6.95
N ASP A 315 26.13 -15.00 -8.09
CA ASP A 315 25.29 -13.86 -8.42
C ASP A 315 23.97 -13.92 -7.65
N VAL A 316 23.74 -12.89 -6.83
CA VAL A 316 22.55 -12.73 -6.00
C VAL A 316 21.77 -11.47 -6.37
N SER A 317 22.27 -10.70 -7.33
CA SER A 317 21.71 -9.41 -7.69
C SER A 317 20.38 -9.58 -8.41
N SER A 318 19.42 -8.76 -7.99
CA SER A 318 18.11 -8.59 -8.63
C SER A 318 17.94 -7.10 -8.87
N PRO A 319 18.22 -6.58 -10.08
CA PRO A 319 17.94 -5.19 -10.39
C PRO A 319 16.42 -4.94 -10.39
N ALA A 320 16.00 -3.71 -10.10
CA ALA A 320 14.60 -3.33 -10.24
C ALA A 320 14.15 -3.37 -11.70
N LEU A 321 12.88 -3.70 -11.92
CA LEU A 321 12.29 -3.69 -13.26
C LEU A 321 12.17 -2.26 -13.76
N ALA A 322 12.57 -2.02 -15.01
CA ALA A 322 12.34 -0.72 -15.63
C ALA A 322 10.83 -0.48 -15.76
N VAL A 323 10.37 0.69 -15.32
CA VAL A 323 8.98 1.12 -15.53
C VAL A 323 8.76 1.22 -17.04
N SER A 324 7.99 0.30 -17.59
CA SER A 324 7.64 0.33 -19.01
C SER A 324 6.79 1.56 -19.31
N SER A 325 7.16 2.30 -20.34
CA SER A 325 6.33 3.38 -20.88
C SER A 325 5.10 2.85 -21.62
N ASN A 326 5.04 1.55 -21.91
CA ASN A 326 3.90 0.90 -22.56
C ASN A 326 3.32 -0.18 -21.63
N VAL A 327 2.06 -0.02 -21.24
CA VAL A 327 1.30 -0.95 -20.41
C VAL A 327 0.30 -1.69 -21.29
N THR A 328 0.36 -3.02 -21.28
CA THR A 328 -0.62 -3.89 -21.95
C THR A 328 -1.70 -4.26 -20.94
N PHE A 329 -2.97 -4.16 -21.31
CA PHE A 329 -4.08 -4.47 -20.39
C PHE A 329 -4.45 -5.95 -20.37
N THR A 330 -4.36 -6.63 -21.51
CA THR A 330 -4.76 -8.03 -21.66
C THR A 330 -3.93 -8.72 -22.73
N GLU A 331 -3.51 -9.96 -22.48
CA GLU A 331 -2.68 -10.72 -23.43
C GLU A 331 -3.52 -11.43 -24.50
N THR A 332 -4.75 -11.80 -24.16
CA THR A 332 -5.65 -12.57 -25.02
C THR A 332 -6.87 -11.79 -25.49
N GLY A 333 -7.22 -10.69 -24.81
CA GLY A 333 -8.49 -9.98 -24.98
C GLY A 333 -9.57 -10.47 -24.02
N ASP A 334 -10.53 -9.60 -23.73
CA ASP A 334 -11.55 -9.80 -22.69
C ASP A 334 -12.96 -9.66 -23.27
N LYS A 335 -13.78 -10.70 -23.12
CA LYS A 335 -15.18 -10.71 -23.57
C LYS A 335 -16.11 -10.37 -22.41
N LEU A 336 -16.93 -9.34 -22.60
CA LEU A 336 -18.01 -8.93 -21.70
C LEU A 336 -19.35 -9.34 -22.33
N THR A 337 -20.25 -9.93 -21.54
CA THR A 337 -21.54 -10.43 -22.01
C THR A 337 -22.66 -10.04 -21.07
N GLY A 338 -23.79 -9.67 -21.64
CA GLY A 338 -24.98 -9.25 -20.89
C GLY A 338 -25.40 -7.82 -21.25
N PRO A 339 -26.68 -7.49 -21.06
CA PRO A 339 -27.20 -6.16 -21.38
C PRO A 339 -26.77 -5.13 -20.34
N ASN A 340 -26.99 -3.86 -20.64
CA ASN A 340 -26.74 -2.73 -19.75
C ASN A 340 -25.26 -2.63 -19.37
N HIS A 341 -24.96 -2.33 -18.12
CA HIS A 341 -23.62 -2.03 -17.64
C HIS A 341 -22.77 -3.29 -17.48
N GLN A 342 -21.66 -3.35 -18.22
CA GLN A 342 -20.65 -4.39 -18.14
C GLN A 342 -19.28 -3.75 -18.04
N GLU A 343 -18.44 -4.16 -17.10
CA GLU A 343 -17.13 -3.54 -16.89
C GLU A 343 -16.00 -4.55 -16.79
N GLN A 344 -14.80 -4.09 -17.16
CA GLN A 344 -13.53 -4.77 -16.94
C GLN A 344 -12.55 -3.79 -16.32
N THR A 345 -11.89 -4.21 -15.24
CA THR A 345 -10.91 -3.40 -14.52
C THR A 345 -9.52 -3.98 -14.70
N TYR A 346 -8.56 -3.12 -15.05
CA TYR A 346 -7.14 -3.43 -15.19
C TYR A 346 -6.33 -2.70 -14.12
N PHE A 347 -5.40 -3.39 -13.47
CA PHE A 347 -4.53 -2.80 -12.46
C PHE A 347 -3.17 -2.45 -13.07
N VAL A 348 -2.78 -1.18 -12.99
CA VAL A 348 -1.51 -0.69 -13.50
C VAL A 348 -0.56 -0.44 -12.33
N THR A 349 0.61 -1.08 -12.39
CA THR A 349 1.67 -0.91 -11.39
C THR A 349 2.56 0.27 -11.75
N LEU A 350 2.70 1.21 -10.82
CA LEU A 350 3.59 2.36 -10.93
C LEU A 350 4.31 2.53 -9.59
N PRO A 351 5.66 2.68 -9.57
CA PRO A 351 6.39 2.87 -8.32
C PRO A 351 5.82 4.04 -7.50
N SER A 352 5.70 3.85 -6.19
CA SER A 352 5.06 4.79 -5.26
C SER A 352 5.66 6.20 -5.25
N ASN A 353 6.94 6.35 -5.65
CA ASN A 353 7.65 7.64 -5.73
C ASN A 353 7.54 8.31 -7.12
N ARG A 354 6.76 7.74 -8.05
CA ARG A 354 6.51 8.31 -9.37
C ARG A 354 5.07 8.81 -9.49
N SER A 355 4.92 9.86 -10.29
CA SER A 355 3.63 10.31 -10.79
C SER A 355 3.62 10.28 -12.30
N ILE A 356 2.44 10.21 -12.89
CA ILE A 356 2.29 10.34 -14.33
C ILE A 356 2.76 11.76 -14.74
N ALA A 357 3.71 11.81 -15.67
CA ALA A 357 4.19 13.03 -16.31
C ALA A 357 3.28 13.38 -17.51
N ASP A 358 3.50 14.56 -18.06
CA ASP A 358 2.68 15.10 -19.15
C ASP A 358 2.60 14.11 -20.33
N SER A 359 1.42 14.04 -20.97
CA SER A 359 1.13 13.28 -22.22
C SER A 359 0.87 11.77 -22.15
N GLY A 360 0.47 11.21 -21.00
CA GLY A 360 -0.04 9.84 -20.95
C GLY A 360 -1.28 9.62 -21.82
N LYS A 361 -1.40 8.45 -22.46
CA LYS A 361 -2.50 8.12 -23.39
C LYS A 361 -3.01 6.69 -23.18
N ILE A 362 -4.31 6.49 -23.40
CA ILE A 362 -4.93 5.17 -23.50
C ILE A 362 -5.45 5.02 -24.93
N SER A 363 -5.14 3.87 -25.55
CA SER A 363 -5.70 3.44 -26.83
C SER A 363 -6.50 2.18 -26.56
N LEU A 364 -7.83 2.31 -26.58
CA LEU A 364 -8.77 1.21 -26.38
C LEU A 364 -9.23 0.70 -27.74
N ASP A 365 -8.90 -0.56 -28.03
CA ASP A 365 -9.32 -1.28 -29.24
C ASP A 365 -10.39 -2.30 -28.86
N PHE A 366 -11.58 -2.19 -29.45
CA PHE A 366 -12.73 -2.97 -29.01
C PHE A 366 -13.73 -3.26 -30.13
N ARG A 367 -14.60 -4.25 -29.87
CA ARG A 367 -15.72 -4.67 -30.75
C ARG A 367 -16.97 -4.88 -29.91
N TYR A 368 -18.13 -4.82 -30.53
CA TYR A 368 -19.40 -4.95 -29.84
C TYR A 368 -20.49 -5.49 -30.76
N ALA A 369 -21.56 -6.00 -30.16
CA ALA A 369 -22.65 -6.59 -30.90
C ALA A 369 -23.39 -5.56 -31.79
N GLU A 370 -23.80 -5.98 -32.99
CA GLU A 370 -24.50 -5.10 -33.96
C GLU A 370 -25.99 -4.88 -33.63
N ASN A 371 -26.54 -5.62 -32.68
CA ASN A 371 -27.95 -5.58 -32.29
C ASN A 371 -28.26 -4.57 -31.15
N LEU A 372 -27.31 -3.69 -30.84
CA LEU A 372 -27.45 -2.67 -29.82
C LEU A 372 -28.38 -1.53 -30.26
N ASP A 373 -29.00 -0.88 -29.27
CA ASP A 373 -29.52 0.49 -29.39
C ASP A 373 -28.34 1.47 -29.34
N PHE A 374 -27.79 1.77 -30.51
CA PHE A 374 -26.74 2.77 -30.68
C PHE A 374 -27.20 4.20 -30.33
N GLY A 375 -28.50 4.44 -30.08
CA GLY A 375 -29.05 5.64 -29.46
C GLY A 375 -28.56 5.88 -28.04
N ARG A 376 -28.33 4.79 -27.31
CA ARG A 376 -28.14 4.79 -25.86
C ARG A 376 -26.87 4.06 -25.41
N SER A 377 -26.25 3.28 -26.29
CA SER A 377 -25.06 2.50 -25.95
C SER A 377 -23.77 3.34 -26.03
N LEU A 378 -22.90 3.19 -25.04
CA LEU A 378 -21.61 3.89 -24.97
C LEU A 378 -20.55 3.05 -24.27
N VAL A 379 -19.29 3.43 -24.46
CA VAL A 379 -18.15 2.97 -23.66
C VAL A 379 -17.58 4.14 -22.87
N THR A 380 -17.24 3.90 -21.60
CA THR A 380 -16.62 4.86 -20.69
C THR A 380 -15.31 4.27 -20.16
N VAL A 381 -14.27 5.11 -20.08
CA VAL A 381 -13.00 4.75 -19.45
C VAL A 381 -12.80 5.63 -18.23
N SER A 382 -12.48 4.99 -17.11
CA SER A 382 -12.23 5.63 -15.82
C SER A 382 -10.86 5.27 -15.27
N ILE A 383 -10.24 6.17 -14.51
CA ILE A 383 -9.04 5.90 -13.72
C ILE A 383 -9.36 6.14 -12.24
N ASN A 384 -9.10 5.16 -11.37
CA ASN A 384 -9.49 5.21 -9.96
C ASN A 384 -10.93 5.73 -9.79
N ASP A 385 -11.87 5.11 -10.51
CA ASP A 385 -13.31 5.43 -10.55
C ASP A 385 -13.67 6.84 -11.07
N THR A 386 -12.69 7.64 -11.50
CA THR A 386 -12.93 8.95 -12.11
C THR A 386 -13.01 8.82 -13.63
N PRO A 387 -14.16 9.11 -14.28
CA PRO A 387 -14.29 9.05 -15.73
C PRO A 387 -13.36 10.05 -16.42
N ILE A 388 -12.57 9.58 -17.39
CA ILE A 388 -11.64 10.41 -18.17
C ILE A 388 -12.13 10.65 -19.60
N GLY A 389 -13.09 9.86 -20.07
CA GLY A 389 -13.72 10.03 -21.36
C GLY A 389 -14.68 8.91 -21.69
N SER A 390 -15.55 9.16 -22.67
CA SER A 390 -16.51 8.19 -23.17
C SER A 390 -16.70 8.36 -24.67
N LYS A 391 -17.22 7.31 -25.31
CA LYS A 391 -17.55 7.29 -26.74
C LYS A 391 -18.87 6.55 -26.94
N ARG A 392 -19.77 7.18 -27.69
CA ARG A 392 -21.01 6.54 -28.14
C ARG A 392 -20.68 5.42 -29.14
N LEU A 393 -21.30 4.25 -28.97
CA LEU A 393 -21.15 3.13 -29.89
C LEU A 393 -21.96 3.38 -31.16
N THR A 394 -21.46 2.97 -32.33
CA THR A 394 -22.17 3.12 -33.61
C THR A 394 -22.13 1.83 -34.42
N LYS A 395 -23.17 1.60 -35.24
CA LYS A 395 -23.29 0.36 -36.01
C LYS A 395 -22.13 0.17 -36.98
N GLU A 396 -21.64 1.26 -37.57
CA GLU A 396 -20.59 1.26 -38.59
C GLU A 396 -19.23 0.77 -38.05
N LEU A 397 -19.01 0.88 -36.74
CA LEU A 397 -17.75 0.55 -36.08
C LEU A 397 -17.84 -0.71 -35.19
N ALA A 398 -18.98 -1.40 -35.17
CA ALA A 398 -19.23 -2.54 -34.28
C ALA A 398 -18.19 -3.68 -34.39
N ASN A 399 -17.66 -3.93 -35.59
CA ASN A 399 -16.65 -4.96 -35.84
C ASN A 399 -15.20 -4.51 -35.61
N GLY A 400 -14.98 -3.27 -35.15
CA GLY A 400 -13.66 -2.73 -34.86
C GLY A 400 -13.72 -1.24 -34.65
N ASP A 401 -13.63 -0.82 -33.40
CA ASP A 401 -13.61 0.57 -33.00
C ASP A 401 -12.40 0.88 -32.10
N ILE A 402 -11.97 2.14 -32.14
CA ILE A 402 -10.84 2.66 -31.36
C ILE A 402 -11.27 3.93 -30.62
N LEU A 403 -10.92 3.99 -29.34
CA LEU A 403 -11.04 5.16 -28.49
C LEU A 403 -9.67 5.55 -27.94
N ASN A 404 -9.20 6.74 -28.33
CA ASN A 404 -7.96 7.31 -27.82
C ASN A 404 -8.27 8.41 -26.80
N LEU A 405 -7.73 8.29 -25.59
CA LEU A 405 -7.92 9.24 -24.50
C LEU A 405 -6.58 9.73 -23.96
N ALA A 406 -6.48 11.02 -23.70
CA ALA A 406 -5.37 11.57 -22.93
C ALA A 406 -5.67 11.44 -21.44
N ILE A 407 -4.66 11.10 -20.63
CA ILE A 407 -4.79 11.03 -19.17
C ILE A 407 -4.76 12.47 -18.61
N PRO A 408 -5.83 12.95 -17.95
CA PRO A 408 -5.85 14.31 -17.42
C PRO A 408 -4.83 14.53 -16.29
N GLN A 409 -4.08 15.62 -16.35
CA GLN A 409 -3.09 15.98 -15.30
C GLN A 409 -3.74 16.22 -13.92
N SER A 410 -4.99 16.69 -13.90
CA SER A 410 -5.72 17.00 -12.67
C SER A 410 -5.96 15.79 -11.77
N LEU A 411 -5.80 14.57 -12.28
CA LEU A 411 -5.98 13.34 -11.50
C LEU A 411 -4.85 13.11 -10.48
N ASN A 412 -3.69 13.76 -10.62
CA ASN A 412 -2.54 13.61 -9.70
C ASN A 412 -2.22 12.16 -9.34
N ILE A 413 -2.26 11.27 -10.34
CA ILE A 413 -2.06 9.82 -10.14
C ILE A 413 -0.63 9.57 -9.67
N SER A 414 -0.50 8.86 -8.55
CA SER A 414 0.77 8.43 -7.97
C SER A 414 0.64 7.03 -7.39
N GLY A 415 1.67 6.20 -7.58
CA GLY A 415 1.60 4.79 -7.23
C GLY A 415 0.63 4.01 -8.10
N ASN A 416 0.32 2.77 -7.70
CA ASN A 416 -0.59 1.88 -8.41
C ASN A 416 -1.98 2.50 -8.58
N PHE A 417 -2.63 2.22 -9.71
CA PHE A 417 -3.97 2.72 -10.03
C PHE A 417 -4.75 1.71 -10.88
N SER A 418 -6.07 1.86 -10.92
CA SER A 418 -6.95 1.04 -11.76
C SER A 418 -7.41 1.81 -13.01
N VAL A 419 -7.62 1.08 -14.10
CA VAL A 419 -8.28 1.55 -15.32
C VAL A 419 -9.51 0.69 -15.53
N THR A 420 -10.70 1.29 -15.48
CA THR A 420 -11.97 0.60 -15.67
C THR A 420 -12.53 0.95 -17.05
N VAL A 421 -12.83 -0.07 -17.84
CA VAL A 421 -13.53 0.07 -19.12
C VAL A 421 -14.94 -0.46 -18.94
N ALA A 422 -15.93 0.43 -19.01
CA ALA A 422 -17.34 0.11 -18.84
C ALA A 422 -18.10 0.30 -20.15
N PHE A 423 -18.89 -0.69 -20.53
CA PHE A 423 -19.81 -0.67 -21.65
C PHE A 423 -21.24 -0.62 -21.13
N ASP A 424 -22.02 0.35 -21.60
CA ASP A 424 -23.47 0.34 -21.46
C ASP A 424 -24.06 -0.23 -22.75
N LEU A 425 -24.38 -1.53 -22.72
CA LEU A 425 -24.87 -2.31 -23.85
C LEU A 425 -26.39 -2.36 -23.89
N GLU A 426 -27.00 -1.28 -24.36
CA GLU A 426 -28.44 -1.14 -24.49
C GLU A 426 -28.92 -1.88 -25.75
N MET A 427 -30.05 -2.60 -25.68
CA MET A 427 -30.61 -3.31 -26.82
C MET A 427 -31.89 -2.64 -27.34
N ASN A 428 -32.04 -2.59 -28.66
CA ASN A 428 -33.29 -2.19 -29.30
C ASN A 428 -34.38 -3.21 -28.96
N ASN A 429 -35.54 -2.74 -28.50
CA ASN A 429 -36.66 -3.60 -28.11
C ASN A 429 -36.24 -4.74 -27.16
N ALA A 430 -35.42 -4.43 -26.12
CA ALA A 430 -35.05 -5.37 -25.04
C ALA A 430 -36.28 -5.96 -24.29
N ILE A 431 -37.44 -5.36 -24.52
CA ILE A 431 -38.76 -5.88 -24.21
C ILE A 431 -38.90 -7.34 -24.69
N CYS A 432 -39.04 -8.27 -23.74
CA CYS A 432 -39.42 -9.67 -24.01
C CYS A 432 -38.39 -10.53 -24.78
N THR A 433 -37.12 -10.10 -24.84
CA THR A 433 -36.03 -10.96 -25.34
C THR A 433 -35.42 -11.71 -24.15
N PRO A 434 -35.39 -13.06 -24.13
CA PRO A 434 -34.76 -13.80 -23.05
C PRO A 434 -33.29 -13.40 -22.95
N ASN A 435 -32.85 -12.99 -21.76
CA ASN A 435 -31.43 -12.79 -21.47
C ASN A 435 -30.76 -14.16 -21.55
N THR A 436 -30.07 -14.41 -22.66
CA THR A 436 -29.42 -15.71 -22.93
C THR A 436 -28.02 -15.79 -22.33
N GLY A 437 -27.57 -14.78 -21.56
CA GLY A 437 -26.23 -14.72 -20.97
C GLY A 437 -25.09 -14.52 -21.98
N GLU A 438 -25.35 -14.71 -23.29
CA GLU A 438 -24.34 -14.61 -24.35
C GLU A 438 -24.50 -13.35 -25.23
N MET A 439 -25.59 -12.61 -25.07
CA MET A 439 -25.90 -11.38 -25.82
C MET A 439 -26.58 -10.33 -24.94
N PRO A 440 -26.36 -9.03 -25.21
CA PRO A 440 -25.34 -8.49 -26.12
C PRO A 440 -23.93 -8.73 -25.56
N TRP A 441 -22.92 -8.42 -26.35
CA TRP A 441 -21.52 -8.60 -25.95
C TRP A 441 -20.67 -7.41 -26.38
N ALA A 442 -19.58 -7.20 -25.65
CA ALA A 442 -18.45 -6.37 -26.02
C ALA A 442 -17.16 -7.19 -25.88
N TYR A 443 -16.13 -6.80 -26.62
CA TYR A 443 -14.85 -7.46 -26.60
C TYR A 443 -13.74 -6.41 -26.60
N ILE A 444 -12.91 -6.41 -25.58
CA ILE A 444 -11.72 -5.57 -25.47
C ILE A 444 -10.55 -6.37 -26.07
N SER A 445 -9.88 -5.81 -27.07
CA SER A 445 -8.81 -6.51 -27.79
C SER A 445 -7.48 -6.41 -27.05
N LYS A 446 -6.59 -7.39 -27.27
CA LYS A 446 -5.20 -7.41 -26.73
C LYS A 446 -4.33 -6.27 -27.23
N GLU A 447 -4.73 -5.62 -28.33
CA GLU A 447 -4.08 -4.42 -28.86
C GLU A 447 -4.34 -3.17 -28.01
N THR A 448 -5.28 -3.25 -27.06
CA THR A 448 -5.53 -2.19 -26.09
C THR A 448 -4.29 -1.96 -25.22
N ALA A 449 -3.81 -0.72 -25.22
CA ALA A 449 -2.60 -0.34 -24.52
C ALA A 449 -2.68 1.07 -23.93
N MET A 450 -1.83 1.31 -22.95
CA MET A 450 -1.61 2.62 -22.36
C MET A 450 -0.15 3.02 -22.52
N GLN A 451 0.08 4.26 -22.94
CA GLN A 451 1.39 4.88 -22.94
C GLN A 451 1.52 5.81 -21.73
N LEU A 452 2.50 5.54 -20.87
CA LEU A 452 2.82 6.30 -19.67
C LEU A 452 4.16 7.00 -19.81
N ASN A 453 4.16 8.30 -19.55
CA ASN A 453 5.35 9.04 -19.18
C ASN A 453 5.28 9.28 -17.67
N THR A 454 6.40 9.17 -16.96
CA THR A 454 6.43 9.29 -15.50
C THR A 454 7.52 10.25 -15.06
N ARG A 455 7.32 10.94 -13.93
CA ARG A 455 8.31 11.82 -13.29
C ARG A 455 8.49 11.44 -11.83
N ASP A 456 9.71 11.65 -11.32
CA ASP A 456 10.04 11.46 -9.91
C ASP A 456 9.33 12.53 -9.06
N ARG A 457 8.78 12.12 -7.90
CA ARG A 457 8.27 13.02 -6.87
C ARG A 457 9.36 13.23 -5.82
N THR A 458 10.16 14.26 -6.01
CA THR A 458 11.37 14.49 -5.19
C THR A 458 11.12 15.36 -3.96
N ASP A 459 9.90 15.85 -3.73
CA ASP A 459 9.60 16.58 -2.51
C ASP A 459 9.71 15.63 -1.31
N LEU A 460 10.44 16.06 -0.30
CA LEU A 460 10.61 15.33 0.96
C LEU A 460 9.34 15.49 1.82
N LEU A 461 8.30 14.75 1.43
CA LEU A 461 6.99 14.64 2.08
C LEU A 461 6.63 13.16 2.24
N PHE A 462 5.97 12.79 3.32
CA PHE A 462 5.44 11.44 3.53
C PHE A 462 4.40 11.01 2.47
N ASN A 463 3.75 11.98 1.82
CA ASN A 463 2.92 11.72 0.64
C ASN A 463 3.68 11.05 -0.52
N ASN A 464 5.01 11.21 -0.54
CA ASN A 464 5.91 10.64 -1.55
C ASN A 464 6.71 9.46 -1.00
N TYR A 465 6.49 9.07 0.26
CA TYR A 465 7.13 7.90 0.86
C TYR A 465 6.84 6.67 -0.03
N PRO A 466 7.86 5.89 -0.43
CA PRO A 466 9.15 5.68 0.22
C PRO A 466 10.31 6.58 -0.21
N TYR A 467 10.09 7.59 -1.05
CA TYR A 467 11.13 8.58 -1.36
C TYR A 467 11.53 9.33 -0.06
N PRO A 468 12.82 9.60 0.18
CA PRO A 468 13.98 9.40 -0.70
C PRO A 468 14.74 8.08 -0.51
N PHE A 469 14.30 7.24 0.44
CA PHE A 469 15.00 6.02 0.85
C PHE A 469 14.96 4.93 -0.22
N LEU A 470 13.91 4.94 -1.05
CA LEU A 470 13.86 4.18 -2.29
C LEU A 470 13.82 5.11 -3.50
N ARG A 471 14.62 4.76 -4.51
CA ARG A 471 14.57 5.35 -5.85
C ARG A 471 14.58 4.22 -6.86
N ASP A 472 13.67 4.26 -7.83
CA ASP A 472 13.51 3.20 -8.83
C ASP A 472 13.44 1.80 -8.19
N GLU A 473 12.65 1.69 -7.11
CA GLU A 473 12.42 0.46 -6.35
C GLU A 473 13.69 -0.21 -5.74
N ILE A 474 14.82 0.50 -5.63
CA ILE A 474 16.01 0.05 -4.89
C ILE A 474 16.37 1.04 -3.78
N TYR A 475 17.08 0.56 -2.75
CA TYR A 475 17.63 1.42 -1.70
C TYR A 475 18.57 2.47 -2.29
N ASN A 476 18.30 3.74 -1.97
CA ASN A 476 19.02 4.88 -2.51
C ASN A 476 19.97 5.42 -1.45
N HIS A 477 21.13 4.76 -1.29
CA HIS A 477 22.19 5.17 -0.34
C HIS A 477 21.65 5.48 1.05
N VAL A 478 21.21 4.46 1.79
CA VAL A 478 20.54 4.67 3.08
C VAL A 478 21.52 4.49 4.24
N ALA A 479 21.64 5.49 5.11
CA ALA A 479 22.36 5.38 6.37
C ALA A 479 21.36 5.31 7.53
N VAL A 480 21.36 4.22 8.29
CA VAL A 480 20.54 4.07 9.49
C VAL A 480 21.41 4.32 10.72
N VAL A 481 21.02 5.30 11.53
CA VAL A 481 21.73 5.62 12.79
C VAL A 481 20.85 5.20 13.96
N LEU A 482 21.36 4.26 14.75
CA LEU A 482 20.66 3.63 15.87
C LEU A 482 21.31 3.99 17.21
N PRO A 483 20.59 3.82 18.33
CA PRO A 483 21.17 3.89 19.65
C PRO A 483 22.21 2.78 19.85
N GLN A 484 23.23 3.03 20.67
CA GLN A 484 24.25 2.01 21.01
C GLN A 484 23.65 0.77 21.68
N LYS A 485 22.57 0.95 22.46
CA LYS A 485 21.83 -0.14 23.10
C LYS A 485 20.41 -0.13 22.56
N MET A 486 20.00 -1.26 22.00
CA MET A 486 18.66 -1.45 21.45
C MET A 486 17.85 -2.35 22.35
N ASP A 487 16.64 -1.94 22.70
CA ASP A 487 15.65 -2.82 23.30
C ASP A 487 14.73 -3.40 22.21
N ASN A 488 13.78 -4.24 22.62
CA ASN A 488 12.82 -4.85 21.71
C ASN A 488 11.97 -3.82 20.94
N TYR A 489 11.70 -2.65 21.52
CA TYR A 489 10.97 -1.60 20.80
C TYR A 489 11.82 -1.01 19.68
N THR A 490 13.12 -0.79 19.90
CA THR A 490 14.04 -0.34 18.85
C THR A 490 14.12 -1.32 17.68
N TYR A 491 14.26 -2.63 17.95
CA TYR A 491 14.26 -3.64 16.88
C TYR A 491 12.92 -3.68 16.12
N ARG A 492 11.79 -3.51 16.82
CA ARG A 492 10.46 -3.46 16.19
C ARG A 492 10.26 -2.19 15.37
N SER A 493 10.77 -1.04 15.82
CA SER A 493 10.74 0.21 15.05
C SER A 493 11.55 0.07 13.75
N LEU A 494 12.72 -0.56 13.84
CA LEU A 494 13.52 -0.89 12.68
C LEU A 494 12.76 -1.82 11.73
N ALA A 495 12.14 -2.88 12.27
CA ALA A 495 11.32 -3.81 11.50
C ALA A 495 10.20 -3.08 10.76
N ASN A 496 9.46 -2.21 11.44
CA ASN A 496 8.34 -1.45 10.86
C ASN A 496 8.79 -0.68 9.62
N ILE A 497 9.84 0.14 9.74
CA ILE A 497 10.35 0.96 8.64
C ILE A 497 10.74 0.07 7.44
N PHE A 498 11.49 -1.00 7.68
CA PHE A 498 12.00 -1.85 6.60
C PHE A 498 10.99 -2.87 6.07
N ASN A 499 9.88 -3.15 6.78
CA ASN A 499 8.77 -3.90 6.20
C ASN A 499 8.13 -3.11 5.05
N LEU A 500 7.79 -1.83 5.28
CA LEU A 500 7.15 -1.02 4.24
C LEU A 500 8.13 -0.67 3.11
N LEU A 501 9.39 -0.32 3.44
CA LEU A 501 10.41 -0.13 2.40
C LEU A 501 10.63 -1.44 1.61
N GLY A 502 10.69 -2.58 2.29
CA GLY A 502 10.84 -3.89 1.66
C GLY A 502 9.70 -4.24 0.72
N GLN A 503 8.46 -3.93 1.08
CA GLN A 503 7.29 -4.11 0.23
C GLN A 503 7.37 -3.30 -1.08
N TYR A 504 7.98 -2.12 -1.04
CA TYR A 504 8.20 -1.29 -2.24
C TYR A 504 9.49 -1.59 -2.99
N ALA A 505 10.45 -2.27 -2.37
CA ALA A 505 11.66 -2.68 -3.06
C ALA A 505 11.33 -3.69 -4.18
N GLY A 506 11.83 -3.43 -5.37
CA GLY A 506 11.74 -4.27 -6.57
C GLY A 506 13.09 -4.87 -6.94
N GLY A 507 14.19 -4.35 -6.37
CA GLY A 507 15.53 -4.92 -6.49
C GLY A 507 16.34 -4.85 -5.19
N ASN A 508 17.45 -5.57 -5.15
CA ASN A 508 18.32 -5.70 -3.96
C ASN A 508 19.73 -5.11 -4.15
N THR A 509 19.95 -4.35 -5.22
CA THR A 509 21.27 -3.79 -5.57
C THR A 509 21.59 -2.48 -4.86
N GLY A 510 20.58 -1.83 -4.26
CA GLY A 510 20.76 -0.62 -3.45
C GLY A 510 21.42 -0.90 -2.11
N ASP A 511 22.05 0.11 -1.51
CA ASP A 511 22.85 0.01 -0.28
C ASP A 511 22.13 0.58 0.95
N VAL A 512 22.29 -0.14 2.08
CA VAL A 512 21.84 0.26 3.41
C VAL A 512 22.99 0.04 4.37
N HIS A 513 23.41 1.07 5.10
CA HIS A 513 24.51 0.99 6.06
C HIS A 513 24.04 1.37 7.46
N TYR A 514 24.50 0.61 8.45
CA TYR A 514 24.14 0.79 9.84
C TYR A 514 25.26 1.44 10.64
N TYR A 515 24.90 2.43 11.44
CA TYR A 515 25.79 3.13 12.33
C TYR A 515 25.19 3.30 13.71
N THR A 516 26.04 3.55 14.68
CA THR A 516 25.66 3.87 16.06
C THR A 516 25.87 5.35 16.36
N ASP A 517 25.64 5.78 17.61
CA ASP A 517 25.82 7.16 18.10
C ASP A 517 27.22 7.76 17.78
N ALA A 518 28.23 6.93 17.49
CA ALA A 518 29.60 7.36 17.20
C ALA A 518 29.86 7.72 15.71
N VAL A 519 28.82 7.74 14.87
CA VAL A 519 28.95 8.02 13.43
C VAL A 519 29.58 9.38 13.13
N SER A 520 30.47 9.42 12.14
CA SER A 520 31.07 10.67 11.64
C SER A 520 30.15 11.34 10.62
N ALA A 521 30.22 12.67 10.51
CA ALA A 521 29.48 13.42 9.50
C ALA A 521 29.84 12.98 8.06
N GLU A 522 31.09 12.56 7.83
CA GLU A 522 31.56 12.12 6.51
C GLU A 522 30.81 10.89 6.00
N ASN A 523 30.55 9.93 6.89
CA ASN A 523 29.77 8.74 6.56
C ASN A 523 28.29 9.05 6.26
N LEU A 524 27.80 10.24 6.62
CA LEU A 524 26.40 10.64 6.44
C LEU A 524 26.18 11.52 5.21
N LYS A 525 27.20 12.21 4.68
CA LYS A 525 27.05 13.17 3.56
C LYS A 525 26.40 12.56 2.32
N ASN A 526 26.85 11.39 1.89
CA ASN A 526 26.38 10.79 0.65
C ASN A 526 25.10 9.96 0.79
N ASN A 527 24.48 9.96 1.97
CA ASN A 527 23.38 9.06 2.30
C ASN A 527 22.08 9.81 2.61
N ASN A 528 20.95 9.19 2.26
CA ASN A 528 19.67 9.48 2.89
C ASN A 528 19.67 8.86 4.29
N ILE A 529 19.32 9.65 5.30
CA ILE A 529 19.55 9.27 6.70
C ILE A 529 18.23 8.89 7.36
N ILE A 530 18.20 7.74 8.04
CA ILE A 530 17.13 7.33 8.96
C ILE A 530 17.75 7.30 10.36
N ALA A 531 17.41 8.27 11.21
CA ALA A 531 17.82 8.23 12.62
C ALA A 531 16.67 7.71 13.47
N ILE A 532 16.93 6.65 14.22
CA ILE A 532 15.98 6.00 15.14
C ILE A 532 16.57 6.14 16.54
N GLY A 533 15.82 6.70 17.48
CA GLY A 533 16.25 6.88 18.87
C GLY A 533 15.73 8.17 19.48
N SER A 534 16.28 8.56 20.63
CA SER A 534 15.95 9.77 21.36
C SER A 534 17.06 10.83 21.25
N TYR A 535 16.79 12.02 21.78
CA TYR A 535 17.81 13.05 21.97
C TYR A 535 19.03 12.57 22.79
N LYS A 536 18.84 11.63 23.73
CA LYS A 536 19.90 11.22 24.67
C LYS A 536 20.85 10.18 24.08
N ASP A 537 20.38 9.37 23.15
CA ASP A 537 21.09 8.18 22.66
C ASP A 537 21.27 8.13 21.14
N ASN A 538 20.88 9.19 20.42
CA ASN A 538 21.15 9.34 18.99
C ASN A 538 21.73 10.72 18.63
N LYS A 539 22.98 10.73 18.17
CA LYS A 539 23.79 11.91 17.87
C LYS A 539 23.23 12.73 16.73
N VAL A 540 22.68 12.09 15.71
CA VAL A 540 22.10 12.80 14.55
C VAL A 540 20.89 13.62 15.00
N ILE A 541 20.06 13.05 15.87
CA ILE A 541 18.89 13.73 16.45
C ILE A 541 19.33 14.86 17.39
N ARG A 542 20.29 14.57 18.29
CA ARG A 542 20.81 15.54 19.26
C ARG A 542 21.48 16.75 18.61
N ASP A 543 22.39 16.51 17.67
CA ASP A 543 23.21 17.55 17.02
C ASP A 543 22.39 18.45 16.08
N ASN A 544 21.26 17.96 15.57
CA ASN A 544 20.39 18.69 14.65
C ASN A 544 19.04 19.04 15.26
N ASN A 545 18.92 19.02 16.60
CA ASN A 545 17.67 19.30 17.31
C ASN A 545 17.10 20.69 16.99
N ASP A 546 17.95 21.67 16.67
CA ASP A 546 17.55 23.01 16.25
C ASP A 546 16.91 23.06 14.85
N LYS A 547 17.14 22.03 14.03
CA LYS A 547 16.59 21.90 12.67
C LYS A 547 15.32 21.05 12.61
N LEU A 548 15.02 20.28 13.66
CA LEU A 548 13.79 19.49 13.75
C LEU A 548 12.55 20.40 13.84
N TYR A 549 11.42 19.91 13.33
CA TYR A 549 10.09 20.53 13.46
C TYR A 549 9.53 20.32 14.88
N PHE A 550 9.66 19.09 15.38
CA PHE A 550 9.39 18.74 16.77
C PHE A 550 10.72 18.60 17.50
N ARG A 551 11.06 19.66 18.23
CA ARG A 551 12.34 19.80 18.93
C ARG A 551 12.22 19.31 20.36
N TYR A 552 13.30 18.76 20.88
CA TYR A 552 13.44 18.43 22.28
C TYR A 552 13.76 19.67 23.14
N SER A 553 13.36 19.60 24.42
CA SER A 553 13.93 20.42 25.48
C SER A 553 15.44 20.22 25.59
N LYS A 554 16.15 21.17 26.23
CA LYS A 554 17.63 21.13 26.31
C LYS A 554 18.18 19.86 26.98
N ASP A 555 17.43 19.30 27.91
CA ASP A 555 17.73 18.08 28.65
C ASP A 555 17.16 16.80 27.99
N GLY A 556 16.40 16.95 26.90
CA GLY A 556 15.82 15.85 26.13
C GLY A 556 14.72 15.09 26.87
N SER A 557 14.02 15.72 27.81
CA SER A 557 12.95 15.11 28.61
C SER A 557 11.56 15.25 28.01
N THR A 558 11.37 16.21 27.10
CA THR A 558 10.06 16.47 26.47
C THR A 558 10.22 17.07 25.07
N ILE A 559 9.21 16.90 24.22
CA ILE A 559 9.05 17.60 22.94
C ILE A 559 8.37 18.96 23.17
N LEU A 560 8.92 20.00 22.56
CA LEU A 560 8.47 21.38 22.72
C LEU A 560 7.37 21.76 21.72
N SER A 561 6.57 22.75 22.13
CA SER A 561 5.63 23.46 21.23
C SER A 561 6.35 24.05 20.01
N ASN A 562 5.63 24.15 18.90
CA ASN A 562 6.12 24.76 17.66
C ASN A 562 5.05 25.64 16.99
N GLU A 563 5.27 26.07 15.76
CA GLU A 563 4.35 26.94 15.02
C GLU A 563 3.03 26.27 14.60
N LYS A 564 2.92 24.94 14.70
CA LYS A 564 1.72 24.17 14.33
C LYS A 564 0.91 23.71 15.53
N ILE A 565 1.56 23.47 16.67
CA ILE A 565 0.89 22.93 17.86
C ILE A 565 1.53 23.45 19.16
N SER A 566 0.67 23.78 20.11
CA SER A 566 1.03 23.97 21.51
C SER A 566 1.01 22.61 22.23
N ILE A 567 2.14 22.23 22.80
CA ILE A 567 2.39 20.96 23.48
C ILE A 567 2.65 21.26 24.96
N ASP A 568 1.84 20.66 25.83
CA ASP A 568 2.09 20.63 27.27
C ASP A 568 3.31 19.75 27.58
N GLU A 569 4.08 20.09 28.62
CA GLU A 569 5.32 19.40 28.97
C GLU A 569 5.12 17.90 29.26
N GLN A 570 4.02 17.52 29.93
CA GLN A 570 3.72 16.12 30.22
C GLN A 570 3.34 15.37 28.96
N TYR A 571 2.52 15.99 28.11
CA TYR A 571 2.14 15.38 26.82
C TYR A 571 3.36 15.21 25.92
N GLY A 572 4.25 16.22 25.84
CA GLY A 572 5.48 16.16 25.06
C GLY A 572 6.46 15.06 25.50
N ALA A 573 6.32 14.54 26.73
CA ALA A 573 7.12 13.43 27.24
C ALA A 573 6.58 12.03 26.86
N GLU A 574 5.35 11.96 26.32
CA GLU A 574 4.63 10.72 25.99
C GLU A 574 4.21 10.65 24.51
N ILE A 575 4.87 11.43 23.63
CA ILE A 575 4.62 11.41 22.19
C ILE A 575 5.83 10.95 21.39
N GLY A 576 5.54 10.18 20.35
CA GLY A 576 6.47 9.85 19.28
C GLY A 576 6.29 10.82 18.12
N THR A 577 7.39 11.15 17.44
CA THR A 577 7.39 12.01 16.26
C THR A 577 8.15 11.39 15.10
N LEU A 578 7.61 11.59 13.91
CA LEU A 578 8.18 11.17 12.64
C LEU A 578 8.32 12.41 11.76
N GLN A 579 9.55 12.73 11.35
CA GLN A 579 9.86 14.00 10.68
C GLN A 579 10.73 13.75 9.46
N LEU A 580 10.36 14.31 8.29
CA LEU A 580 11.10 14.16 7.04
C LEU A 580 11.63 15.51 6.54
N LEU A 581 12.94 15.68 6.67
CA LEU A 581 13.67 16.92 6.49
C LEU A 581 14.72 16.77 5.39
N GLU A 582 15.27 17.89 4.91
CA GLU A 582 16.52 17.85 4.15
C GLU A 582 17.67 17.44 5.07
N SER A 583 18.61 16.67 4.53
CA SER A 583 19.78 16.24 5.28
C SER A 583 20.64 17.44 5.67
N PRO A 584 21.01 17.56 6.96
CA PRO A 584 21.87 18.64 7.41
C PRO A 584 23.35 18.46 7.00
N TYR A 585 23.68 17.33 6.36
CA TYR A 585 25.05 16.96 6.00
C TYR A 585 25.37 17.21 4.53
N GLU A 586 24.37 17.10 3.63
CA GLU A 586 24.54 17.32 2.18
C GLU A 586 23.20 17.69 1.52
N ASN A 587 23.24 18.60 0.56
CA ASN A 587 22.04 19.05 -0.13
C ASN A 587 21.48 17.97 -1.07
N GLY A 588 20.15 17.89 -1.18
CA GLY A 588 19.48 16.92 -2.05
C GLY A 588 19.36 15.50 -1.45
N ARG A 589 19.88 15.27 -0.25
CA ARG A 589 19.60 14.06 0.55
C ARG A 589 18.48 14.34 1.55
N GLY A 590 17.71 13.32 1.92
CA GLY A 590 16.72 13.43 2.99
C GLY A 590 17.21 12.88 4.32
N PHE A 591 16.57 13.35 5.38
CA PHE A 591 16.78 12.93 6.75
C PHE A 591 15.42 12.66 7.40
N MET A 592 15.19 11.42 7.80
CA MET A 592 14.03 11.02 8.58
C MET A 592 14.44 10.78 10.03
N ALA A 593 13.83 11.53 10.96
CA ALA A 593 13.93 11.28 12.39
C ALA A 593 12.70 10.50 12.85
N VAL A 594 12.91 9.29 13.36
CA VAL A 594 11.90 8.46 14.03
C VAL A 594 12.25 8.48 15.51
N THR A 595 11.54 9.30 16.28
CA THR A 595 12.02 9.70 17.61
C THR A 595 10.90 9.85 18.63
N GLY A 596 11.25 9.75 19.89
CA GLY A 596 10.36 9.85 21.04
C GLY A 596 11.18 10.00 22.32
N VAL A 597 10.56 10.37 23.44
CA VAL A 597 11.28 10.41 24.72
C VAL A 597 11.56 9.00 25.22
N SER A 598 10.59 8.09 25.07
CA SER A 598 10.77 6.65 25.31
C SER A 598 10.90 5.85 24.00
N THR A 599 11.46 4.66 24.09
CA THR A 599 11.53 3.71 22.96
C THR A 599 10.15 3.19 22.56
N GLU A 600 9.20 3.15 23.49
CA GLU A 600 7.80 2.80 23.22
C GLU A 600 7.13 3.87 22.33
N ASP A 601 7.29 5.15 22.63
CA ASP A 601 6.73 6.25 21.82
C ASP A 601 7.29 6.26 20.40
N MET A 602 8.59 6.00 20.26
CA MET A 602 9.25 5.80 18.98
C MET A 602 8.67 4.60 18.22
N TYR A 603 8.40 3.49 18.91
CA TYR A 603 7.72 2.34 18.30
C TYR A 603 6.30 2.69 17.85
N LEU A 604 5.55 3.44 18.65
CA LEU A 604 4.19 3.89 18.31
C LEU A 604 4.17 4.66 16.99
N VAL A 605 5.05 5.64 16.83
CA VAL A 605 5.09 6.45 15.60
C VAL A 605 5.65 5.66 14.40
N SER A 606 6.58 4.73 14.62
CA SER A 606 7.11 3.88 13.53
C SER A 606 6.04 2.98 12.90
N LYS A 607 4.99 2.59 13.67
CA LYS A 607 3.86 1.78 13.15
C LYS A 607 3.14 2.47 12.00
N LEU A 608 3.13 3.80 11.97
CA LEU A 608 2.45 4.58 10.94
C LEU A 608 3.06 4.41 9.55
N ILE A 609 4.34 4.02 9.48
CA ILE A 609 5.08 3.72 8.25
C ILE A 609 5.51 2.25 8.20
N ALA A 610 4.77 1.37 8.88
CA ALA A 610 5.05 -0.06 8.92
C ALA A 610 4.37 -0.85 7.80
N SER A 611 3.23 -0.35 7.30
CA SER A 611 2.41 -1.02 6.29
C SER A 611 1.63 0.01 5.47
N ASP A 612 1.14 -0.40 4.29
CA ASP A 612 0.37 0.47 3.41
C ASP A 612 -0.95 0.97 4.03
N LYS A 613 -1.57 0.17 4.92
CA LYS A 613 -2.87 0.49 5.53
C LYS A 613 -2.84 1.74 6.41
N ASP A 614 -1.76 2.01 7.13
CA ASP A 614 -1.70 3.17 8.04
C ASP A 614 -1.14 4.44 7.38
N LYS A 615 -0.59 4.31 6.16
CA LYS A 615 0.04 5.42 5.43
C LYS A 615 -0.91 6.59 5.17
N TRP A 616 -2.22 6.37 5.03
CA TRP A 616 -3.17 7.47 4.81
C TRP A 616 -3.22 8.47 5.98
N LYS A 617 -2.80 8.05 7.18
CA LYS A 617 -2.69 8.92 8.37
C LYS A 617 -1.42 9.78 8.35
N VAL A 618 -0.47 9.46 7.46
CA VAL A 618 0.86 10.08 7.37
C VAL A 618 0.90 10.96 6.12
N TYR A 619 0.88 12.28 6.32
CA TYR A 619 1.01 13.26 5.24
C TYR A 619 1.89 14.44 5.66
N GLY A 620 2.31 15.24 4.69
CA GLY A 620 3.20 16.37 4.96
C GLY A 620 4.62 15.91 5.28
N ASP A 621 5.27 16.53 6.25
CA ASP A 621 6.69 16.34 6.59
C ASP A 621 6.94 16.22 8.10
N GLY A 622 5.87 16.21 8.91
CA GLY A 622 5.94 15.92 10.35
C GLY A 622 4.66 15.25 10.84
N VAL A 623 4.80 14.23 11.66
CA VAL A 623 3.68 13.46 12.24
C VAL A 623 3.97 13.19 13.71
N THR A 624 2.93 13.24 14.54
CA THR A 624 2.96 12.83 15.95
C THR A 624 2.01 11.67 16.19
N ALA A 625 2.38 10.81 17.14
CA ALA A 625 1.53 9.74 17.64
C ALA A 625 1.68 9.59 19.15
N ASP A 626 0.59 9.27 19.84
CA ASP A 626 0.59 8.97 21.27
C ASP A 626 0.07 7.56 21.56
N LYS A 627 0.16 7.17 22.85
CA LYS A 627 -0.27 5.86 23.36
C LYS A 627 -1.77 5.60 23.25
N ASP A 628 -2.58 6.66 23.19
CA ASP A 628 -4.03 6.58 23.04
C ASP A 628 -4.43 6.35 21.56
N GLY A 629 -3.47 6.38 20.65
CA GLY A 629 -3.67 6.16 19.22
C GLY A 629 -4.07 7.42 18.45
N ASN A 630 -3.95 8.61 19.05
CA ASN A 630 -4.16 9.85 18.32
C ASN A 630 -2.98 10.07 17.39
N VAL A 631 -3.28 10.36 16.12
CA VAL A 631 -2.28 10.65 15.10
C VAL A 631 -2.57 12.02 14.52
N SER A 632 -1.58 12.89 14.51
CA SER A 632 -1.68 14.21 13.86
C SER A 632 -0.54 14.39 12.88
N ALA A 633 -0.87 14.72 11.64
CA ALA A 633 0.08 14.95 10.56
C ALA A 633 0.06 16.44 10.16
N TYR A 634 1.23 16.95 9.76
CA TYR A 634 1.49 18.37 9.60
C TYR A 634 2.34 18.62 8.37
N ARG A 635 2.12 19.79 7.77
CA ARG A 635 2.96 20.33 6.69
C ARG A 635 3.65 21.62 7.13
N PHE A 636 4.95 21.51 7.38
CA PHE A 636 5.86 22.58 7.78
C PHE A 636 6.44 23.31 6.56
N LYS A 637 6.88 22.59 5.52
CA LYS A 637 7.32 23.21 4.26
C LYS A 637 6.17 23.92 3.55
N THR A 638 6.41 25.17 3.17
CA THR A 638 5.47 25.95 2.36
C THR A 638 5.28 25.31 0.99
N ILE A 639 4.05 25.37 0.46
CA ILE A 639 3.76 24.87 -0.89
C ILE A 639 4.44 25.81 -1.89
N THR A 640 5.64 25.48 -2.34
CA THR A 640 6.30 26.09 -3.50
C THR A 640 5.76 25.54 -4.83
N GLY A 641 4.55 24.96 -4.82
CA GLY A 641 3.85 24.40 -5.98
C GLY A 641 2.66 25.24 -6.49
N ALA A 642 2.35 26.37 -5.84
CA ALA A 642 1.69 27.47 -6.53
C ALA A 642 2.75 28.55 -6.71
N GLY A 643 3.74 28.27 -7.55
CA GLY A 643 4.42 29.36 -8.23
C GLY A 643 3.31 30.20 -8.84
N LYS A 644 3.04 31.38 -8.27
CA LYS A 644 2.61 32.48 -9.11
C LYS A 644 3.73 32.55 -10.14
N ASP A 645 3.51 31.97 -11.31
CA ASP A 645 4.31 32.25 -12.50
C ASP A 645 4.64 33.73 -12.39
N SER A 646 5.92 34.04 -12.20
CA SER A 646 6.27 35.43 -11.93
C SER A 646 5.73 36.19 -13.13
N VAL A 647 4.79 37.10 -12.91
CA VAL A 647 4.11 37.85 -13.97
C VAL A 647 5.14 38.50 -14.90
N ILE A 648 6.34 38.75 -14.38
CA ILE A 648 7.52 39.22 -15.08
C ILE A 648 7.98 38.25 -16.18
N SER A 649 8.03 36.94 -15.92
CA SER A 649 8.46 35.92 -16.89
C SER A 649 7.51 35.74 -18.08
N GLN A 650 6.18 35.81 -17.85
CA GLN A 650 5.19 35.76 -18.93
C GLN A 650 5.13 37.05 -19.78
N ILE A 651 5.54 38.19 -19.21
CA ILE A 651 5.61 39.46 -19.94
C ILE A 651 6.84 39.52 -20.87
N THR A 652 7.95 38.88 -20.50
CA THR A 652 9.17 38.84 -21.34
C THR A 652 9.05 37.93 -22.57
N GLU A 653 8.17 36.93 -22.56
CA GLU A 653 7.99 36.01 -23.70
C GLU A 653 6.97 36.52 -24.74
N ARG A 654 6.18 37.54 -24.41
CA ARG A 654 5.20 38.13 -25.35
C ARG A 654 5.67 39.51 -25.82
N SER A 655 6.30 39.55 -27.01
CA SER A 655 6.79 40.78 -27.64
C SER A 655 5.73 41.88 -27.80
N GLU A 656 4.46 41.51 -27.96
CA GLU A 656 3.33 42.46 -28.03
C GLU A 656 3.01 43.14 -26.69
N VAL A 657 3.22 42.46 -25.56
CA VAL A 657 2.98 43.01 -24.21
C VAL A 657 4.13 43.91 -23.77
N LEU A 658 5.37 43.57 -24.16
CA LEU A 658 6.55 44.39 -23.92
C LEU A 658 6.40 45.81 -24.51
N GLY A 659 5.83 45.93 -25.71
CA GLY A 659 5.54 47.22 -26.34
C GLY A 659 4.58 48.09 -25.52
N PHE A 660 3.55 47.48 -24.92
CA PHE A 660 2.56 48.20 -24.10
C PHE A 660 3.17 48.65 -22.76
N VAL A 661 3.97 47.80 -22.12
CA VAL A 661 4.68 48.14 -20.87
C VAL A 661 5.67 49.28 -21.08
N VAL A 662 6.45 49.24 -22.17
CA VAL A 662 7.36 50.34 -22.53
C VAL A 662 6.60 51.64 -22.77
N ALA A 663 5.46 51.60 -23.47
CA ALA A 663 4.62 52.78 -23.70
C ALA A 663 4.06 53.39 -22.41
N VAL A 664 3.61 52.55 -21.46
CA VAL A 664 3.11 53.00 -20.16
C VAL A 664 4.23 53.62 -19.32
N VAL A 665 5.41 53.02 -19.29
CA VAL A 665 6.57 53.57 -18.57
C VAL A 665 7.01 54.91 -19.18
N LEU A 666 6.99 55.05 -20.51
CA LEU A 666 7.24 56.31 -21.21
C LEU A 666 6.20 57.38 -20.88
N ALA A 667 4.92 57.03 -20.83
CA ALA A 667 3.87 57.96 -20.45
C ALA A 667 4.04 58.44 -19.00
N VAL A 668 4.31 57.54 -18.05
CA VAL A 668 4.52 57.88 -16.64
C VAL A 668 5.76 58.74 -16.46
N THR A 669 6.86 58.44 -17.15
CA THR A 669 8.08 59.27 -17.10
C THR A 669 7.85 60.65 -17.69
N LEU A 670 7.10 60.79 -18.79
CA LEU A 670 6.72 62.10 -19.34
C LEU A 670 5.84 62.91 -18.37
N VAL A 671 4.90 62.25 -17.68
CA VAL A 671 4.10 62.89 -16.62
C VAL A 671 4.98 63.36 -15.47
N LEU A 672 5.91 62.54 -15.01
CA LEU A 672 6.86 62.91 -13.95
C LEU A 672 7.78 64.06 -14.37
N VAL A 673 8.31 64.04 -15.60
CA VAL A 673 9.13 65.13 -16.15
C VAL A 673 8.31 66.42 -16.27
N SER A 674 7.06 66.33 -16.75
CA SER A 674 6.15 67.47 -16.83
C SER A 674 5.85 68.06 -15.45
N LEU A 675 5.56 67.21 -14.45
CA LEU A 675 5.40 67.62 -13.06
C LEU A 675 6.66 68.30 -12.52
N LEU A 676 7.84 67.77 -12.81
CA LEU A 676 9.13 68.32 -12.36
C LEU A 676 9.42 69.68 -13.03
N LEU A 677 9.09 69.83 -14.31
CA LEU A 677 9.18 71.10 -15.04
C LEU A 677 8.16 72.14 -14.55
N LEU A 678 6.93 71.73 -14.24
CA LEU A 678 5.91 72.58 -13.61
C LEU A 678 6.36 73.04 -12.22
N PHE A 679 6.93 72.13 -11.43
CA PHE A 679 7.50 72.43 -10.13
C PHE A 679 8.66 73.44 -10.24
N ARG A 680 9.58 73.24 -11.19
CA ARG A 680 10.66 74.20 -11.50
C ARG A 680 10.12 75.56 -11.97
N LYS A 681 9.06 75.60 -12.79
CA LYS A 681 8.43 76.84 -13.28
C LYS A 681 7.75 77.61 -12.15
N HIS A 682 7.08 76.93 -11.23
CA HIS A 682 6.45 77.57 -10.06
C HIS A 682 7.46 78.01 -8.99
N MET A 683 8.60 77.31 -8.86
CA MET A 683 9.71 77.75 -8.00
C MET A 683 10.45 78.98 -8.58
N LYS A 684 10.61 79.09 -9.91
CA LYS A 684 11.18 80.30 -10.54
C LYS A 684 10.28 81.55 -10.47
N LYS A 685 8.96 81.39 -10.35
CA LYS A 685 8.02 82.52 -10.12
C LYS A 685 7.93 82.99 -8.65
N ARG A 686 8.56 82.28 -7.70
CA ARG A 686 8.67 82.68 -6.29
C ARG A 686 10.01 83.35 -5.94
N GLY A 687 10.93 83.47 -6.90
CA GLY A 687 12.24 84.11 -6.73
C GLY A 687 12.32 85.59 -7.13
N ASP A 688 11.23 86.21 -7.60
CA ASP A 688 11.22 87.60 -8.12
C ASP A 688 10.23 88.53 -7.37
N LYS A 689 10.01 88.25 -6.08
CA LYS A 689 9.39 89.20 -5.13
C LYS A 689 10.20 89.23 -3.84
N ARG A 690 11.42 89.76 -3.93
CA ARG A 690 12.21 90.24 -2.79
C ARG A 690 13.21 91.30 -3.25
N GLU A 691 12.70 92.41 -3.76
CA GLU A 691 13.33 93.75 -3.71
C GLU A 691 12.20 94.79 -3.59
N THR A 692 11.90 95.14 -2.34
CA THR A 692 11.84 96.52 -1.82
C THR A 692 12.40 96.46 -0.42
#